data_AF-A0A2E3ACD0-F1
#
_entry.id   AF-A0A2E3ACD0-F1
#
_cell.length_a   1.000
_cell.length_b   1.000
_cell.length_c   1.000
_cell.angle_alpha   90.00
_cell.angle_beta   90.00
_cell.angle_gamma   90.00
#
_symmetry.space_group_name_H-M   'P 1'
#
loop_
_entity.id
_entity.type
_entity.pdbx_description
1 polymer ?
#
loop_
_entity_poly.entity_id
_entity_poly.type
_entity_poly.pdbx_seq_one_letter_code
_entity_poly.pdbx_strand_id
1 'polypeptide(L)'
;LIFIKMKKGLLTLLAAALTIVGCQDYDSQFKELTTLVTQLSTDVAGLKALSDDIDDLSDTVTGLASSIDVSSLQTQLDALEAALVGVADETDLTTLAEALALVQEDLKELLAANAVINQSITISNEATLQYAESLVGTGTDDPTVIVNGSVTVDSAFANADASLTARINAITNKIATILGVEDGEGLVLTHSASSTINFNELAFVDKTVEVSGSSYGHPKLTTISGNVTETHSGAISYPLLASAGIFAIGNDVTSVDFPTTANITSMSTVGSATGELWLKKATTINTGKSVISNLNATKATDITIGSGAHTGNVVINAPETATINHGVASISGTLSVSSASSSTIYFGSSLTSVGSTTVGAIGQAHFPKITQFGGDASLGAKVLDLSGLTGNVSGTIVIPNALTVDTQKLVVSSNVTYTAATTAHFKTGSHTNINLPAVTTLELFKQGVVSYMDTRGYTTLKNFYVTGAQGKAPFSTTVTSVVIIGGPALTTAEVKGGDFDTVAVQSPLLTSLTTAGEIRYITIDTCPELEEIAMNHDHLSGSGAAEIEIVDNAKLKSLAPTALKYVGDITVEDNPSLTSLNLSSITKIPLAGSYEVGISGNKLTGTYVEATAGSTTTAFVEAQIKSDDLLTLMPMVDLAIASRADASIGNVTYTFEVNLFDVDPATAGAQDLDTMIPNTPVGSAPFVSQASDGIGLDTLFKLLVKPE
;
A
#
# COMPACT_ATOMS: atom_id res chain seq x y z
N LEU A 1 -179.01 67.59 6.20
CA LEU A 1 -177.99 66.58 5.82
C LEU A 1 -176.63 67.02 6.38
N ILE A 2 -175.80 66.08 6.86
CA ILE A 2 -174.34 66.17 7.14
C ILE A 2 -173.86 66.46 8.60
N PHE A 3 -174.29 67.50 9.33
CA PHE A 3 -173.52 67.90 10.54
C PHE A 3 -173.69 67.05 11.84
N ILE A 4 -174.82 66.36 12.07
CA ILE A 4 -175.04 65.62 13.34
C ILE A 4 -174.57 64.15 13.28
N LYS A 5 -174.27 63.62 12.08
CA LYS A 5 -173.61 62.31 11.90
C LYS A 5 -172.18 62.27 12.48
N MET A 6 -171.54 63.42 12.74
CA MET A 6 -170.16 63.48 13.25
C MET A 6 -170.03 63.33 14.79
N LYS A 7 -171.08 63.64 15.56
CA LYS A 7 -171.03 63.54 17.04
C LYS A 7 -171.04 62.09 17.55
N LYS A 8 -171.59 61.15 16.77
CA LYS A 8 -171.62 59.71 17.06
C LYS A 8 -170.34 58.96 16.63
N GLY A 9 -169.41 59.62 15.91
CA GLY A 9 -168.14 59.02 15.49
C GLY A 9 -166.93 59.41 16.36
N LEU A 10 -166.97 60.59 17.00
CA LEU A 10 -165.81 61.10 17.75
C LEU A 10 -165.70 60.53 19.17
N LEU A 11 -166.81 60.33 19.89
CA LEU A 11 -166.78 59.75 21.24
C LEU A 11 -166.44 58.25 21.26
N THR A 12 -166.67 57.54 20.16
CA THR A 12 -166.27 56.14 19.96
C THR A 12 -164.80 55.98 19.55
N LEU A 13 -164.13 57.02 19.04
CA LEU A 13 -162.68 56.98 18.77
C LEU A 13 -161.85 57.21 20.06
N LEU A 14 -162.42 57.93 21.03
CA LEU A 14 -161.84 58.05 22.37
C LEU A 14 -161.97 56.74 23.19
N ALA A 15 -162.80 55.79 22.72
CA ALA A 15 -162.98 54.45 23.29
C ALA A 15 -161.77 53.50 23.15
N ALA A 16 -160.77 53.80 22.34
CA ALA A 16 -159.72 52.80 22.06
C ALA A 16 -158.33 53.23 22.52
N ALA A 17 -158.06 54.54 22.60
CA ALA A 17 -156.73 55.03 22.95
C ALA A 17 -156.41 54.89 24.45
N LEU A 18 -157.39 55.05 25.34
CA LEU A 18 -157.14 55.11 26.79
C LEU A 18 -157.08 53.72 27.48
N THR A 19 -157.65 52.69 26.87
CA THR A 19 -157.63 51.30 27.37
C THR A 19 -156.52 50.43 26.79
N ILE A 20 -155.87 50.84 25.68
CA ILE A 20 -154.83 50.06 25.00
C ILE A 20 -153.40 50.51 25.40
N VAL A 21 -153.18 51.79 25.70
CA VAL A 21 -151.82 52.32 25.97
C VAL A 21 -151.38 52.12 27.43
N GLY A 22 -152.32 52.10 28.39
CA GLY A 22 -151.99 52.01 29.82
C GLY A 22 -151.66 50.62 30.36
N CYS A 23 -152.07 49.53 29.68
CA CYS A 23 -151.81 48.15 30.13
C CYS A 23 -150.63 47.49 29.38
N GLN A 24 -150.30 47.95 28.18
CA GLN A 24 -149.20 47.40 27.39
C GLN A 24 -147.81 47.87 27.85
N ASP A 25 -147.69 49.07 28.40
CA ASP A 25 -146.40 49.65 28.81
C ASP A 25 -145.86 49.06 30.13
N TYR A 26 -146.72 48.89 31.13
CA TYR A 26 -146.32 48.28 32.43
C TYR A 26 -145.91 46.82 32.32
N ASP A 27 -146.63 46.02 31.52
CA ASP A 27 -146.29 44.61 31.32
C ASP A 27 -144.97 44.45 30.54
N SER A 28 -144.73 45.35 29.57
CA SER A 28 -143.46 45.42 28.83
C SER A 28 -142.28 45.78 29.74
N GLN A 29 -142.44 46.81 30.61
CA GLN A 29 -141.40 47.21 31.57
C GLN A 29 -141.11 46.13 32.63
N PHE A 30 -142.12 45.40 33.12
CA PHE A 30 -141.91 44.31 34.07
C PHE A 30 -141.20 43.10 33.43
N LYS A 31 -141.49 42.82 32.16
CA LYS A 31 -140.78 41.78 31.38
C LYS A 31 -139.33 42.16 31.11
N GLU A 32 -139.07 43.43 30.81
CA GLU A 32 -137.70 43.96 30.66
C GLU A 32 -136.93 43.91 31.98
N LEU A 33 -137.55 44.27 33.11
CA LEU A 33 -136.97 44.15 34.44
C LEU A 33 -136.67 42.69 34.81
N THR A 34 -137.59 41.77 34.51
CA THR A 34 -137.37 40.33 34.73
C THR A 34 -136.20 39.82 33.89
N THR A 35 -136.07 40.30 32.66
CA THR A 35 -134.94 39.98 31.77
C THR A 35 -133.62 40.50 32.35
N LEU A 36 -133.57 41.76 32.79
CA LEU A 36 -132.39 42.37 33.44
C LEU A 36 -132.00 41.67 34.74
N VAL A 37 -132.97 41.29 35.59
CA VAL A 37 -132.69 40.55 36.84
C VAL A 37 -132.15 39.15 36.54
N THR A 38 -132.67 38.49 35.50
CA THR A 38 -132.16 37.18 35.07
C THR A 38 -130.75 37.29 34.50
N GLN A 39 -130.47 38.35 33.72
CA GLN A 39 -129.12 38.64 33.21
C GLN A 39 -128.16 38.97 34.36
N LEU A 40 -128.54 39.83 35.30
CA LEU A 40 -127.73 40.17 36.46
C LEU A 40 -127.46 38.93 37.34
N SER A 41 -128.45 38.05 37.50
CA SER A 41 -128.25 36.77 38.19
C SER A 41 -127.26 35.86 37.44
N THR A 42 -127.22 35.92 36.12
CA THR A 42 -126.27 35.20 35.28
C THR A 42 -124.86 35.79 35.40
N ASP A 43 -124.74 37.12 35.39
CA ASP A 43 -123.47 37.83 35.55
C ASP A 43 -122.88 37.61 36.96
N VAL A 44 -123.72 37.62 38.01
CA VAL A 44 -123.31 37.31 39.39
C VAL A 44 -122.86 35.85 39.53
N ALA A 45 -123.54 34.91 38.87
CA ALA A 45 -123.08 33.53 38.82
C ALA A 45 -121.73 33.40 38.09
N GLY A 46 -121.52 34.16 37.00
CA GLY A 46 -120.25 34.23 36.29
C GLY A 46 -119.11 34.81 37.13
N LEU A 47 -119.37 35.86 37.91
CA LEU A 47 -118.40 36.43 38.85
C LEU A 47 -118.04 35.47 39.98
N LYS A 48 -119.01 34.68 40.47
CA LYS A 48 -118.74 33.63 41.45
C LYS A 48 -117.84 32.54 40.86
N ALA A 49 -118.10 32.10 39.63
CA ALA A 49 -117.24 31.14 38.95
C ALA A 49 -115.79 31.67 38.81
N LEU A 50 -115.61 32.94 38.45
CA LEU A 50 -114.28 33.56 38.39
C LEU A 50 -113.57 33.61 39.75
N SER A 51 -114.32 33.81 40.84
CA SER A 51 -113.76 33.76 42.20
C SER A 51 -113.27 32.35 42.54
N ASP A 52 -114.05 31.33 42.20
CA ASP A 52 -113.70 29.93 42.44
C ASP A 52 -112.44 29.54 41.58
N ASP A 53 -112.36 30.00 40.32
CA ASP A 53 -111.17 29.81 39.46
C ASP A 53 -109.89 30.46 40.03
N ILE A 54 -110.00 31.60 40.72
CA ILE A 54 -108.86 32.31 41.33
C ILE A 54 -108.34 31.54 42.56
N ASP A 55 -109.24 30.98 43.36
CA ASP A 55 -108.88 30.16 44.51
C ASP A 55 -108.15 28.88 44.05
N ASP A 56 -108.66 28.22 42.99
CA ASP A 56 -108.01 27.07 42.36
C ASP A 56 -106.61 27.39 41.81
N LEU A 57 -106.44 28.58 41.21
CA LEU A 57 -105.13 29.04 40.72
C LEU A 57 -104.17 29.32 41.89
N SER A 58 -104.66 29.93 42.97
CA SER A 58 -103.88 30.21 44.18
C SER A 58 -103.39 28.93 44.84
N ASP A 59 -104.26 27.92 44.93
CA ASP A 59 -103.92 26.59 45.44
C ASP A 59 -102.92 25.89 44.53
N THR A 60 -103.10 26.00 43.21
CA THR A 60 -102.13 25.48 42.23
C THR A 60 -100.75 26.12 42.41
N VAL A 61 -100.68 27.45 42.53
CA VAL A 61 -99.41 28.18 42.71
C VAL A 61 -98.72 27.81 44.04
N THR A 62 -99.49 27.70 45.12
CA THR A 62 -98.97 27.30 46.43
C THR A 62 -98.48 25.85 46.41
N GLY A 63 -99.20 24.96 45.74
CA GLY A 63 -98.79 23.58 45.47
C GLY A 63 -97.48 23.51 44.69
N LEU A 64 -97.36 24.26 43.59
CA LEU A 64 -96.11 24.34 42.83
C LEU A 64 -94.94 24.84 43.70
N ALA A 65 -95.13 25.90 44.48
CA ALA A 65 -94.08 26.44 45.35
C ALA A 65 -93.60 25.42 46.41
N SER A 66 -94.51 24.60 46.94
CA SER A 66 -94.17 23.53 47.90
C SER A 66 -93.50 22.30 47.25
N SER A 67 -93.71 22.08 45.96
CA SER A 67 -93.13 20.94 45.21
C SER A 67 -91.67 21.16 44.78
N ILE A 68 -91.16 22.39 44.88
CA ILE A 68 -89.79 22.75 44.54
C ILE A 68 -88.91 22.63 45.79
N ASP A 69 -88.26 21.48 45.98
CA ASP A 69 -87.28 21.26 47.05
C ASP A 69 -85.87 21.69 46.61
N VAL A 70 -85.58 22.98 46.78
CA VAL A 70 -84.28 23.58 46.46
C VAL A 70 -83.15 22.98 47.31
N SER A 71 -83.44 22.46 48.50
CA SER A 71 -82.45 21.89 49.40
C SER A 71 -81.95 20.52 48.94
N SER A 72 -82.86 19.70 48.39
CA SER A 72 -82.50 18.44 47.73
C SER A 72 -81.66 18.68 46.49
N LEU A 73 -81.99 19.70 45.68
CA LEU A 73 -81.20 20.05 44.49
C LEU A 73 -79.78 20.52 44.87
N GLN A 74 -79.63 21.32 45.92
CA GLN A 74 -78.31 21.74 46.41
C GLN A 74 -77.50 20.54 46.92
N THR A 75 -78.13 19.61 47.64
CA THR A 75 -77.45 18.39 48.12
C THR A 75 -77.00 17.49 46.96
N GLN A 76 -77.84 17.36 45.92
CA GLN A 76 -77.48 16.64 44.69
C GLN A 76 -76.34 17.34 43.94
N LEU A 77 -76.32 18.68 43.93
CA LEU A 77 -75.26 19.47 43.32
C LEU A 77 -73.93 19.29 44.04
N ASP A 78 -73.93 19.38 45.38
CA ASP A 78 -72.72 19.18 46.21
C ASP A 78 -72.19 17.74 46.07
N ALA A 79 -73.08 16.74 45.99
CA ALA A 79 -72.71 15.36 45.75
C ALA A 79 -72.13 15.15 44.34
N LEU A 80 -72.66 15.84 43.34
CA LEU A 80 -72.15 15.83 41.97
C LEU A 80 -70.78 16.51 41.88
N GLU A 81 -70.60 17.63 42.59
CA GLU A 81 -69.34 18.37 42.68
C GLU A 81 -68.26 17.52 43.37
N ALA A 82 -68.59 16.84 44.48
CA ALA A 82 -67.68 15.90 45.14
C ALA A 82 -67.35 14.67 44.29
N ALA A 83 -68.32 14.13 43.54
CA ALA A 83 -68.08 13.03 42.60
C ALA A 83 -67.17 13.44 41.43
N LEU A 84 -67.17 14.72 41.05
CA LEU A 84 -66.34 15.27 39.98
C LEU A 84 -64.86 15.41 40.38
N VAL A 85 -64.55 15.55 41.67
CA VAL A 85 -63.16 15.68 42.20
C VAL A 85 -62.32 14.41 42.00
N GLY A 86 -62.95 13.25 41.78
CA GLY A 86 -62.27 11.98 41.50
C GLY A 86 -62.25 11.57 40.02
N VAL A 87 -62.74 12.42 39.12
CA VAL A 87 -62.63 12.21 37.68
C VAL A 87 -61.22 12.63 37.26
N ALA A 88 -60.54 11.75 36.49
CA ALA A 88 -59.16 11.91 36.04
C ALA A 88 -58.82 13.35 35.63
N ASP A 89 -57.77 13.91 36.23
CA ASP A 89 -57.33 15.26 35.94
C ASP A 89 -56.47 15.30 34.65
N GLU A 90 -56.01 16.50 34.26
CA GLU A 90 -55.14 16.68 33.08
C GLU A 90 -53.84 15.89 33.20
N THR A 91 -53.36 15.62 34.42
CA THR A 91 -52.14 14.84 34.70
C THR A 91 -52.35 13.35 34.40
N ASP A 92 -53.50 12.81 34.80
CA ASP A 92 -53.88 11.41 34.54
C ASP A 92 -54.02 11.15 33.03
N LEU A 93 -54.64 12.07 32.29
CA LEU A 93 -54.75 12.00 30.83
C LEU A 93 -53.38 12.10 30.14
N THR A 94 -52.48 12.95 30.64
CA THR A 94 -51.11 13.06 30.14
C THR A 94 -50.33 11.76 30.38
N THR A 95 -50.44 11.18 31.57
CA THR A 95 -49.78 9.90 31.91
C THR A 95 -50.27 8.76 31.02
N LEU A 96 -51.59 8.70 30.75
CA LEU A 96 -52.14 7.70 29.83
C LEU A 96 -51.66 7.92 28.39
N ALA A 97 -51.53 9.17 27.94
CA ALA A 97 -51.00 9.50 26.63
C ALA A 97 -49.52 9.08 26.48
N GLU A 98 -48.69 9.33 27.50
CA GLU A 98 -47.29 8.90 27.55
C GLU A 98 -47.17 7.36 27.55
N ALA A 99 -47.97 6.67 28.37
CA ALA A 99 -47.99 5.20 28.39
C ALA A 99 -48.43 4.61 27.05
N LEU A 100 -49.43 5.21 26.39
CA LEU A 100 -49.85 4.79 25.07
C LEU A 100 -48.78 5.06 24.01
N ALA A 101 -48.01 6.14 24.12
CA ALA A 101 -46.88 6.41 23.23
C ALA A 101 -45.79 5.33 23.35
N LEU A 102 -45.47 4.88 24.57
CA LEU A 102 -44.54 3.77 24.80
C LEU A 102 -45.07 2.45 24.23
N VAL A 103 -46.35 2.12 24.45
CA VAL A 103 -46.97 0.91 23.87
C VAL A 103 -46.99 0.98 22.33
N GLN A 104 -47.19 2.16 21.76
CA GLN A 104 -47.10 2.36 20.30
C GLN A 104 -45.68 2.13 19.79
N GLU A 105 -44.65 2.52 20.56
CA GLU A 105 -43.25 2.24 20.24
C GLU A 105 -42.94 0.74 20.32
N ASP A 106 -43.32 0.08 21.42
CA ASP A 106 -43.17 -1.37 21.60
C ASP A 106 -43.87 -2.16 20.48
N LEU A 107 -45.08 -1.74 20.10
CA LEU A 107 -45.82 -2.37 19.00
C LEU A 107 -45.11 -2.18 17.67
N LYS A 108 -44.52 -1.02 17.41
CA LYS A 108 -43.72 -0.77 16.20
C LYS A 108 -42.49 -1.67 16.16
N GLU A 109 -41.79 -1.85 17.28
CA GLU A 109 -40.66 -2.76 17.37
C GLU A 109 -41.07 -4.22 17.09
N LEU A 110 -42.16 -4.69 17.70
CA LEU A 110 -42.69 -6.04 17.47
C LEU A 110 -43.15 -6.25 16.02
N LEU A 111 -43.81 -5.25 15.41
CA LEU A 111 -44.22 -5.31 14.01
C LEU A 111 -43.00 -5.36 13.08
N ALA A 112 -41.94 -4.59 13.37
CA ALA A 112 -40.69 -4.63 12.61
C ALA A 112 -39.99 -5.98 12.75
N ALA A 113 -39.93 -6.55 13.95
CA ALA A 113 -39.33 -7.86 14.19
C ALA A 113 -40.08 -9.01 13.50
N ASN A 114 -41.40 -8.87 13.30
CA ASN A 114 -42.25 -9.92 12.73
C ASN A 114 -42.64 -9.69 11.25
N ALA A 115 -42.04 -8.70 10.57
CA ALA A 115 -42.32 -8.38 9.17
C ALA A 115 -41.69 -9.41 8.20
N VAL A 116 -42.11 -10.67 8.30
CA VAL A 116 -41.57 -11.80 7.53
C VAL A 116 -42.57 -12.27 6.48
N ILE A 117 -42.16 -12.27 5.21
CA ILE A 117 -42.90 -12.84 4.09
C ILE A 117 -42.42 -14.27 3.87
N ASN A 118 -43.26 -15.25 4.21
CA ASN A 118 -42.92 -16.68 4.15
C ASN A 118 -43.18 -17.33 2.78
N GLN A 119 -42.90 -16.59 1.71
CA GLN A 119 -43.04 -17.03 0.33
C GLN A 119 -42.15 -16.19 -0.60
N SER A 120 -41.87 -16.71 -1.79
CA SER A 120 -41.19 -15.95 -2.84
C SER A 120 -42.06 -14.80 -3.35
N ILE A 121 -41.42 -13.71 -3.76
CA ILE A 121 -42.04 -12.56 -4.41
C ILE A 121 -41.64 -12.58 -5.88
N THR A 122 -42.62 -12.54 -6.78
CA THR A 122 -42.38 -12.43 -8.23
C THR A 122 -43.16 -11.24 -8.76
N ILE A 123 -42.49 -10.38 -9.52
CA ILE A 123 -43.07 -9.23 -10.20
C ILE A 123 -42.60 -9.28 -11.66
N SER A 124 -43.44 -9.75 -12.59
CA SER A 124 -43.11 -9.80 -14.03
C SER A 124 -44.20 -9.22 -14.94
N ASN A 125 -45.34 -8.87 -14.35
CA ASN A 125 -46.44 -8.17 -14.99
C ASN A 125 -47.29 -7.45 -13.93
N GLU A 126 -48.25 -6.65 -14.38
CA GLU A 126 -49.12 -5.85 -13.51
C GLU A 126 -49.90 -6.67 -12.47
N ALA A 127 -50.38 -7.88 -12.82
CA ALA A 127 -51.14 -8.72 -11.88
C ALA A 127 -50.24 -9.22 -10.74
N THR A 128 -49.01 -9.59 -11.05
CA THR A 128 -48.02 -10.00 -10.05
C THR A 128 -47.52 -8.83 -9.18
N LEU A 129 -47.48 -7.61 -9.75
CA LEU A 129 -47.21 -6.38 -8.98
C LEU A 129 -48.31 -6.13 -7.95
N GLN A 130 -49.59 -6.16 -8.37
CA GLN A 130 -50.74 -6.00 -7.45
C GLN A 130 -50.75 -7.05 -6.34
N TYR A 131 -50.35 -8.27 -6.65
CA TYR A 131 -50.19 -9.30 -5.64
C TYR A 131 -49.07 -8.98 -4.65
N ALA A 132 -47.89 -8.54 -5.13
CA ALA A 132 -46.79 -8.13 -4.25
C ALA A 132 -47.15 -6.92 -3.37
N GLU A 133 -47.97 -5.98 -3.87
CA GLU A 133 -48.51 -4.85 -3.08
C GLU A 133 -49.42 -5.32 -1.93
N SER A 134 -50.04 -6.49 -2.05
CA SER A 134 -50.83 -7.09 -0.95
C SER A 134 -49.97 -7.77 0.12
N LEU A 135 -48.70 -8.05 -0.18
CA LEU A 135 -47.76 -8.72 0.73
C LEU A 135 -46.87 -7.74 1.48
N VAL A 136 -46.47 -6.64 0.83
CA VAL A 136 -45.50 -5.67 1.37
C VAL A 136 -46.16 -4.31 1.56
N GLY A 137 -46.25 -3.86 2.82
CA GLY A 137 -46.67 -2.51 3.15
C GLY A 137 -45.65 -1.47 2.68
N THR A 138 -46.12 -0.44 1.98
CA THR A 138 -45.26 0.61 1.37
C THR A 138 -45.44 1.99 2.00
N GLY A 139 -46.25 2.09 3.06
CA GLY A 139 -46.44 3.31 3.84
C GLY A 139 -45.14 3.78 4.51
N THR A 140 -45.08 5.06 4.86
CA THR A 140 -43.88 5.67 5.46
C THR A 140 -43.49 4.97 6.77
N ASP A 141 -44.47 4.63 7.61
CA ASP A 141 -44.26 3.98 8.90
C ASP A 141 -44.25 2.43 8.84
N ASP A 142 -44.49 1.84 7.66
CA ASP A 142 -44.47 0.38 7.51
C ASP A 142 -43.03 -0.15 7.70
N PRO A 143 -42.84 -1.27 8.42
CA PRO A 143 -41.52 -1.83 8.63
C PRO A 143 -40.88 -2.35 7.34
N THR A 144 -39.55 -2.45 7.32
CA THR A 144 -38.86 -3.23 6.29
C THR A 144 -39.10 -4.72 6.48
N VAL A 145 -39.12 -5.49 5.39
CA VAL A 145 -39.50 -6.90 5.39
C VAL A 145 -38.31 -7.85 5.19
N ILE A 146 -38.44 -9.05 5.75
CA ILE A 146 -37.60 -10.22 5.47
C ILE A 146 -38.36 -11.15 4.54
N VAL A 147 -37.80 -11.48 3.37
CA VAL A 147 -38.38 -12.45 2.45
C VAL A 147 -37.75 -13.82 2.70
N ASN A 148 -38.52 -14.72 3.30
CA ASN A 148 -38.17 -16.13 3.45
C ASN A 148 -38.58 -16.90 2.17
N GLY A 149 -37.88 -16.55 1.09
CA GLY A 149 -38.09 -17.03 -0.27
C GLY A 149 -37.20 -16.24 -1.24
N SER A 150 -37.37 -16.49 -2.54
CA SER A 150 -36.67 -15.75 -3.59
C SER A 150 -37.41 -14.47 -3.97
N VAL A 151 -36.69 -13.47 -4.45
CA VAL A 151 -37.28 -12.27 -5.06
C VAL A 151 -36.92 -12.23 -6.53
N THR A 152 -37.93 -12.21 -7.39
CA THR A 152 -37.76 -12.09 -8.85
C THR A 152 -38.50 -10.86 -9.35
N VAL A 153 -37.78 -9.92 -9.95
CA VAL A 153 -38.36 -8.70 -10.53
C VAL A 153 -37.92 -8.60 -11.99
N ASP A 154 -38.87 -8.72 -12.90
CA ASP A 154 -38.71 -8.38 -14.31
C ASP A 154 -39.51 -7.11 -14.60
N SER A 155 -38.80 -5.99 -14.76
CA SER A 155 -39.39 -4.68 -15.00
C SER A 155 -39.67 -4.39 -16.48
N ALA A 156 -39.46 -5.35 -17.39
CA ALA A 156 -39.70 -5.16 -18.82
C ALA A 156 -41.11 -4.66 -19.15
N PHE A 157 -42.13 -5.10 -18.41
CA PHE A 157 -43.52 -4.66 -18.60
C PHE A 157 -43.78 -3.21 -18.17
N ALA A 158 -42.93 -2.65 -17.29
CA ALA A 158 -43.01 -1.27 -16.81
C ALA A 158 -42.19 -0.29 -17.66
N ASN A 159 -41.63 -0.75 -18.79
CA ASN A 159 -40.77 0.07 -19.65
C ASN A 159 -41.49 1.34 -20.12
N ALA A 160 -40.87 2.49 -19.85
CA ALA A 160 -41.34 3.85 -20.09
C ALA A 160 -42.59 4.26 -19.29
N ASP A 161 -43.04 3.44 -18.35
CA ASP A 161 -44.12 3.76 -17.41
C ASP A 161 -43.52 4.09 -16.02
N ALA A 162 -43.42 5.40 -15.75
CA ALA A 162 -42.90 5.90 -14.48
C ALA A 162 -43.80 5.55 -13.29
N SER A 163 -45.12 5.37 -13.50
CA SER A 163 -46.07 5.01 -12.43
C SER A 163 -45.85 3.57 -11.99
N LEU A 164 -45.73 2.64 -12.93
CA LEU A 164 -45.43 1.24 -12.62
C LEU A 164 -44.05 1.08 -12.00
N THR A 165 -43.05 1.79 -12.52
CA THR A 165 -41.70 1.81 -11.94
C THR A 165 -41.69 2.32 -10.49
N ALA A 166 -42.48 3.35 -10.18
CA ALA A 166 -42.60 3.88 -8.82
C ALA A 166 -43.23 2.87 -7.86
N ARG A 167 -44.25 2.12 -8.31
CA ARG A 167 -44.91 1.06 -7.52
C ARG A 167 -43.98 -0.11 -7.24
N ILE A 168 -43.22 -0.57 -8.23
CA ILE A 168 -42.20 -1.62 -8.03
C ILE A 168 -41.17 -1.14 -6.99
N ASN A 169 -40.65 0.08 -7.16
CA ASN A 169 -39.68 0.68 -6.24
C ASN A 169 -40.21 0.84 -4.81
N ALA A 170 -41.51 1.14 -4.63
CA ALA A 170 -42.11 1.24 -3.31
C ALA A 170 -42.02 -0.08 -2.55
N ILE A 171 -42.21 -1.22 -3.24
CA ILE A 171 -42.10 -2.56 -2.67
C ILE A 171 -40.63 -2.94 -2.45
N THR A 172 -39.79 -2.85 -3.49
CA THR A 172 -38.41 -3.36 -3.43
C THR A 172 -37.56 -2.59 -2.42
N ASN A 173 -37.84 -1.30 -2.20
CA ASN A 173 -37.17 -0.50 -1.18
C ASN A 173 -37.56 -0.86 0.26
N LYS A 174 -38.61 -1.66 0.49
CA LYS A 174 -38.94 -2.17 1.84
C LYS A 174 -38.28 -3.51 2.13
N ILE A 175 -37.68 -4.18 1.14
CA ILE A 175 -37.05 -5.49 1.33
C ILE A 175 -35.64 -5.28 1.93
N ALA A 176 -35.45 -5.70 3.17
CA ALA A 176 -34.18 -5.59 3.87
C ALA A 176 -33.33 -6.87 3.80
N THR A 177 -33.98 -8.03 3.69
CA THR A 177 -33.30 -9.34 3.66
C THR A 177 -34.03 -10.30 2.75
N ILE A 178 -33.27 -11.09 2.00
CA ILE A 178 -33.76 -12.18 1.15
C ILE A 178 -33.05 -13.46 1.56
N LEU A 179 -33.79 -14.49 1.96
CA LEU A 179 -33.20 -15.78 2.38
C LEU A 179 -33.08 -16.80 1.24
N GLY A 180 -33.75 -16.53 0.10
CA GLY A 180 -33.81 -17.45 -1.03
C GLY A 180 -34.60 -18.73 -0.72
N VAL A 181 -34.56 -19.68 -1.65
CA VAL A 181 -35.10 -21.03 -1.46
C VAL A 181 -33.98 -22.06 -1.57
N GLU A 182 -34.19 -23.26 -1.03
CA GLU A 182 -33.26 -24.37 -1.22
C GLU A 182 -33.12 -24.67 -2.73
N ASP A 183 -31.88 -24.84 -3.19
CA ASP A 183 -31.53 -25.04 -4.60
C ASP A 183 -32.01 -23.95 -5.60
N GLY A 184 -32.38 -22.76 -5.10
CA GLY A 184 -32.81 -21.65 -5.93
C GLY A 184 -32.03 -20.35 -5.71
N GLU A 185 -32.43 -19.34 -6.47
CA GLU A 185 -31.83 -18.00 -6.45
C GLU A 185 -32.29 -17.21 -5.21
N GLY A 186 -31.48 -16.23 -4.78
CA GLY A 186 -31.89 -15.24 -3.78
C GLY A 186 -32.64 -14.11 -4.45
N LEU A 187 -31.92 -13.33 -5.25
CA LEU A 187 -32.47 -12.19 -6.00
C LEU A 187 -32.23 -12.38 -7.50
N VAL A 188 -33.28 -12.23 -8.31
CA VAL A 188 -33.19 -12.15 -9.77
C VAL A 188 -33.84 -10.85 -10.23
N LEU A 189 -33.06 -9.95 -10.81
CA LEU A 189 -33.50 -8.63 -11.23
C LEU A 189 -33.19 -8.39 -12.71
N THR A 190 -34.23 -8.19 -13.50
CA THR A 190 -34.15 -7.79 -14.90
C THR A 190 -34.69 -6.38 -15.07
N HIS A 191 -33.80 -5.45 -15.38
CA HIS A 191 -34.13 -4.07 -15.67
C HIS A 191 -34.63 -3.90 -17.10
N SER A 192 -35.68 -3.12 -17.28
CA SER A 192 -35.99 -2.54 -18.59
C SER A 192 -34.97 -1.45 -18.96
N ALA A 193 -34.98 -1.04 -20.24
CA ALA A 193 -34.09 0.01 -20.75
C ALA A 193 -34.37 1.41 -20.19
N SER A 194 -35.53 1.63 -19.55
CA SER A 194 -35.93 2.96 -19.06
C SER A 194 -36.40 2.98 -17.60
N SER A 195 -36.33 1.85 -16.89
CA SER A 195 -36.74 1.74 -15.47
C SER A 195 -35.56 1.32 -14.58
N THR A 196 -35.21 2.17 -13.61
CA THR A 196 -34.29 1.79 -12.52
C THR A 196 -35.10 1.30 -11.32
N ILE A 197 -34.99 0.01 -11.03
CA ILE A 197 -35.51 -0.61 -9.81
C ILE A 197 -34.42 -0.53 -8.74
N ASN A 198 -34.77 -0.16 -7.50
CA ASN A 198 -33.83 0.05 -6.41
C ASN A 198 -34.19 -0.85 -5.23
N PHE A 199 -33.19 -1.29 -4.49
CA PHE A 199 -33.37 -1.93 -3.19
C PHE A 199 -32.56 -1.18 -2.14
N ASN A 200 -33.06 -0.02 -1.73
CA ASN A 200 -32.34 0.91 -0.85
C ASN A 200 -32.09 0.35 0.55
N GLU A 201 -32.94 -0.56 1.03
CA GLU A 201 -32.86 -1.15 2.37
C GLU A 201 -32.24 -2.56 2.38
N LEU A 202 -31.94 -3.15 1.22
CA LEU A 202 -31.43 -4.51 1.14
C LEU A 202 -30.01 -4.59 1.70
N ALA A 203 -29.86 -5.31 2.81
CA ALA A 203 -28.61 -5.46 3.55
C ALA A 203 -27.99 -6.86 3.43
N PHE A 204 -28.81 -7.89 3.20
CA PHE A 204 -28.38 -9.29 3.13
C PHE A 204 -29.16 -10.09 2.09
N VAL A 205 -28.45 -10.90 1.30
CA VAL A 205 -29.02 -11.95 0.44
C VAL A 205 -28.35 -13.28 0.79
N ASP A 206 -29.14 -14.23 1.29
CA ASP A 206 -28.75 -15.63 1.34
C ASP A 206 -29.07 -16.24 -0.04
N LYS A 207 -28.09 -16.92 -0.66
CA LYS A 207 -28.07 -17.43 -2.05
C LYS A 207 -27.54 -16.43 -3.10
N THR A 208 -27.74 -16.79 -4.36
CA THR A 208 -27.19 -16.12 -5.54
C THR A 208 -27.98 -14.86 -5.90
N VAL A 209 -27.29 -13.88 -6.48
CA VAL A 209 -27.87 -12.64 -7.01
C VAL A 209 -27.63 -12.59 -8.52
N GLU A 210 -28.69 -12.38 -9.30
CA GLU A 210 -28.60 -12.16 -10.74
C GLU A 210 -29.19 -10.79 -11.09
N VAL A 211 -28.43 -9.97 -11.81
CA VAL A 211 -28.86 -8.63 -12.27
C VAL A 211 -28.57 -8.49 -13.76
N SER A 212 -29.56 -8.06 -14.53
CA SER A 212 -29.42 -7.83 -15.98
C SER A 212 -30.13 -6.57 -16.45
N GLY A 213 -29.74 -6.07 -17.62
CA GLY A 213 -30.33 -4.88 -18.25
C GLY A 213 -29.54 -3.59 -17.98
N SER A 214 -30.11 -2.69 -17.19
CA SER A 214 -29.57 -1.37 -16.83
C SER A 214 -28.76 -1.40 -15.53
N SER A 215 -27.95 -0.35 -15.30
CA SER A 215 -27.13 -0.23 -14.09
C SER A 215 -27.96 -0.19 -12.82
N TYR A 216 -27.43 -0.81 -11.78
CA TYR A 216 -28.09 -1.02 -10.51
C TYR A 216 -27.14 -0.77 -9.33
N GLY A 217 -27.66 -0.39 -8.17
CA GLY A 217 -26.85 -0.03 -7.01
C GLY A 217 -27.43 -0.54 -5.71
N HIS A 218 -26.57 -1.01 -4.82
CA HIS A 218 -26.92 -1.54 -3.51
C HIS A 218 -26.27 -0.72 -2.39
N PRO A 219 -26.89 0.38 -1.95
CA PRO A 219 -26.25 1.29 -1.02
C PRO A 219 -26.02 0.68 0.38
N LYS A 220 -26.79 -0.34 0.77
CA LYS A 220 -26.74 -0.97 2.10
C LYS A 220 -26.33 -2.44 2.08
N LEU A 221 -26.12 -3.06 0.91
CA LEU A 221 -25.85 -4.50 0.85
C LEU A 221 -24.45 -4.79 1.38
N THR A 222 -24.40 -5.58 2.46
CA THR A 222 -23.17 -5.93 3.14
C THR A 222 -22.74 -7.36 2.89
N THR A 223 -23.68 -8.27 2.65
CA THR A 223 -23.37 -9.70 2.52
C THR A 223 -24.24 -10.36 1.47
N ILE A 224 -23.60 -11.14 0.61
CA ILE A 224 -24.23 -12.12 -0.27
C ILE A 224 -23.62 -13.47 0.07
N SER A 225 -24.40 -14.50 0.41
CA SER A 225 -23.81 -15.81 0.75
C SER A 225 -23.46 -16.64 -0.50
N GLY A 226 -24.13 -16.39 -1.62
CA GLY A 226 -23.94 -17.09 -2.89
C GLY A 226 -23.10 -16.33 -3.92
N ASN A 227 -23.22 -16.76 -5.19
CA ASN A 227 -22.55 -16.14 -6.32
C ASN A 227 -23.34 -14.91 -6.80
N VAL A 228 -22.72 -14.08 -7.63
CA VAL A 228 -23.35 -12.91 -8.23
C VAL A 228 -23.11 -12.93 -9.74
N THR A 229 -24.14 -12.70 -10.52
CA THR A 229 -24.04 -12.51 -11.97
C THR A 229 -24.64 -11.16 -12.36
N GLU A 230 -23.83 -10.24 -12.87
CA GLU A 230 -24.28 -8.94 -13.37
C GLU A 230 -23.96 -8.77 -14.84
N THR A 231 -24.98 -8.63 -15.69
CA THR A 231 -24.83 -8.54 -17.16
C THR A 231 -25.23 -7.17 -17.73
N HIS A 232 -25.33 -6.15 -16.89
CA HIS A 232 -25.64 -4.79 -17.31
C HIS A 232 -24.39 -4.00 -17.75
N SER A 233 -24.62 -2.88 -18.40
CA SER A 233 -23.57 -1.89 -18.71
C SER A 233 -23.47 -0.83 -17.60
N GLY A 234 -22.38 -0.05 -17.59
CA GLY A 234 -22.17 1.02 -16.62
C GLY A 234 -21.32 0.61 -15.41
N ALA A 235 -21.43 1.36 -14.31
CA ALA A 235 -20.64 1.11 -13.12
C ALA A 235 -21.20 -0.08 -12.32
N ILE A 236 -20.31 -0.93 -11.82
CA ILE A 236 -20.59 -1.92 -10.78
C ILE A 236 -19.93 -1.42 -9.50
N SER A 237 -20.73 -1.15 -8.47
CA SER A 237 -20.23 -0.61 -7.20
C SER A 237 -20.99 -1.18 -6.01
N TYR A 238 -20.23 -1.69 -5.05
CA TYR A 238 -20.72 -2.34 -3.83
C TYR A 238 -19.95 -1.80 -2.62
N PRO A 239 -20.14 -0.52 -2.25
CA PRO A 239 -19.24 0.20 -1.34
C PRO A 239 -19.22 -0.32 0.11
N LEU A 240 -20.20 -1.14 0.51
CA LEU A 240 -20.30 -1.70 1.86
C LEU A 240 -20.18 -3.24 1.90
N LEU A 241 -19.94 -3.88 0.75
CA LEU A 241 -19.92 -5.33 0.68
C LEU A 241 -18.71 -5.91 1.43
N ALA A 242 -18.98 -6.79 2.38
CA ALA A 242 -18.00 -7.48 3.21
C ALA A 242 -17.65 -8.86 2.65
N SER A 243 -18.61 -9.57 2.06
CA SER A 243 -18.39 -10.90 1.48
C SER A 243 -19.38 -11.28 0.39
N ALA A 244 -18.90 -12.07 -0.57
CA ALA A 244 -19.68 -12.74 -1.59
C ALA A 244 -18.93 -13.97 -2.14
N GLY A 245 -19.66 -14.83 -2.86
CA GLY A 245 -19.08 -15.90 -3.65
C GLY A 245 -18.34 -15.39 -4.89
N ILE A 246 -18.56 -16.04 -6.03
CA ILE A 246 -17.98 -15.64 -7.31
C ILE A 246 -18.79 -14.49 -7.90
N PHE A 247 -18.13 -13.42 -8.33
CA PHE A 247 -18.74 -12.35 -9.13
C PHE A 247 -18.48 -12.58 -10.62
N ALA A 248 -19.53 -12.84 -11.39
CA ALA A 248 -19.50 -12.91 -12.85
C ALA A 248 -20.07 -11.62 -13.44
N ILE A 249 -19.25 -10.80 -14.10
CA ILE A 249 -19.66 -9.48 -14.60
C ILE A 249 -19.64 -9.37 -16.13
N GLY A 250 -20.48 -8.52 -16.68
CA GLY A 250 -20.56 -8.22 -18.11
C GLY A 250 -19.29 -7.54 -18.64
N ASN A 251 -19.14 -7.52 -19.97
CA ASN A 251 -17.98 -6.93 -20.65
C ASN A 251 -18.08 -5.40 -20.83
N ASP A 252 -19.29 -4.84 -20.66
CA ASP A 252 -19.62 -3.44 -20.96
C ASP A 252 -19.60 -2.53 -19.71
N VAL A 253 -18.92 -2.96 -18.66
CA VAL A 253 -18.79 -2.19 -17.41
C VAL A 253 -17.80 -1.03 -17.57
N THR A 254 -18.13 0.12 -16.97
CA THR A 254 -17.33 1.36 -17.03
C THR A 254 -16.44 1.55 -15.80
N SER A 255 -16.76 0.89 -14.69
CA SER A 255 -15.95 0.84 -13.48
C SER A 255 -16.36 -0.34 -12.62
N VAL A 256 -15.43 -0.83 -11.81
CA VAL A 256 -15.66 -1.89 -10.81
C VAL A 256 -15.12 -1.38 -9.48
N ASP A 257 -15.97 -1.30 -8.46
CA ASP A 257 -15.58 -0.74 -7.15
C ASP A 257 -16.14 -1.53 -5.97
N PHE A 258 -15.24 -2.16 -5.22
CA PHE A 258 -15.52 -2.93 -4.01
C PHE A 258 -14.55 -2.51 -2.90
N PRO A 259 -14.94 -2.59 -1.61
CA PRO A 259 -14.00 -2.41 -0.52
C PRO A 259 -12.78 -3.33 -0.69
N THR A 260 -11.58 -2.79 -0.52
CA THR A 260 -10.33 -3.58 -0.64
C THR A 260 -10.27 -4.73 0.39
N THR A 261 -11.07 -4.64 1.45
CA THR A 261 -11.23 -5.65 2.49
C THR A 261 -12.31 -6.71 2.19
N ALA A 262 -13.15 -6.50 1.18
CA ALA A 262 -14.25 -7.40 0.82
C ALA A 262 -13.73 -8.80 0.46
N ASN A 263 -14.24 -9.83 1.14
CA ASN A 263 -13.89 -11.22 0.91
C ASN A 263 -14.77 -11.77 -0.22
N ILE A 264 -14.36 -11.52 -1.45
CA ILE A 264 -14.98 -12.05 -2.66
C ILE A 264 -14.16 -13.26 -3.12
N THR A 265 -14.79 -14.40 -3.39
CA THR A 265 -14.05 -15.63 -3.74
C THR A 265 -13.21 -15.45 -5.00
N SER A 266 -13.81 -14.88 -6.05
CA SER A 266 -13.14 -14.58 -7.33
C SER A 266 -14.04 -13.69 -8.18
N MET A 267 -13.47 -13.03 -9.18
CA MET A 267 -14.23 -12.29 -10.18
C MET A 267 -13.89 -12.79 -11.58
N SER A 268 -14.89 -12.89 -12.45
CA SER A 268 -14.73 -13.30 -13.84
C SER A 268 -15.65 -12.50 -14.75
N THR A 269 -15.29 -12.37 -16.02
CA THR A 269 -16.26 -11.96 -17.03
C THR A 269 -17.18 -13.13 -17.36
N VAL A 270 -18.48 -12.86 -17.56
CA VAL A 270 -19.46 -13.88 -17.94
C VAL A 270 -18.97 -14.65 -19.18
N GLY A 271 -18.96 -15.98 -19.07
CA GLY A 271 -18.49 -16.90 -20.12
C GLY A 271 -16.98 -17.17 -20.12
N SER A 272 -16.19 -16.51 -19.26
CA SER A 272 -14.76 -16.80 -19.06
C SER A 272 -14.53 -17.81 -17.94
N ALA A 273 -13.30 -18.31 -17.80
CA ALA A 273 -12.94 -19.11 -16.64
C ALA A 273 -12.91 -18.27 -15.35
N THR A 274 -13.04 -18.93 -14.19
CA THR A 274 -12.96 -18.28 -12.88
C THR A 274 -11.62 -17.51 -12.73
N GLY A 275 -11.70 -16.25 -12.33
CA GLY A 275 -10.54 -15.36 -12.19
C GLY A 275 -10.12 -14.64 -13.48
N GLU A 276 -10.74 -14.92 -14.62
CA GLU A 276 -10.47 -14.24 -15.89
C GLU A 276 -11.43 -13.05 -16.10
N LEU A 277 -10.88 -11.84 -16.05
CA LEU A 277 -11.60 -10.59 -15.99
C LEU A 277 -11.23 -9.67 -17.17
N TRP A 278 -12.17 -9.52 -18.10
CA TRP A 278 -12.03 -8.77 -19.35
C TRP A 278 -12.86 -7.48 -19.34
N LEU A 279 -12.24 -6.39 -18.85
CA LEU A 279 -12.89 -5.09 -18.65
C LEU A 279 -12.36 -4.08 -19.67
N LYS A 280 -12.84 -4.21 -20.91
CA LYS A 280 -12.35 -3.40 -22.04
C LYS A 280 -12.70 -1.91 -21.93
N LYS A 281 -13.77 -1.58 -21.21
CA LYS A 281 -14.29 -0.20 -21.05
C LYS A 281 -14.05 0.40 -19.67
N ALA A 282 -13.67 -0.40 -18.68
CA ALA A 282 -13.51 0.09 -17.32
C ALA A 282 -12.32 1.06 -17.21
N THR A 283 -12.54 2.21 -16.58
CA THR A 283 -11.50 3.22 -16.34
C THR A 283 -10.88 3.09 -14.94
N THR A 284 -11.64 2.57 -13.98
CA THR A 284 -11.20 2.26 -12.62
C THR A 284 -11.65 0.86 -12.21
N ILE A 285 -10.77 0.15 -11.51
CA ILE A 285 -11.01 -1.23 -11.08
C ILE A 285 -10.52 -1.41 -9.65
N ASN A 286 -11.39 -1.88 -8.77
CA ASN A 286 -11.05 -2.38 -7.45
C ASN A 286 -11.80 -3.68 -7.21
N THR A 287 -11.08 -4.80 -7.15
CA THR A 287 -11.67 -6.14 -7.13
C THR A 287 -11.97 -6.66 -5.72
N GLY A 288 -11.73 -5.87 -4.67
CA GLY A 288 -11.65 -6.42 -3.31
C GLY A 288 -10.61 -7.54 -3.24
N LYS A 289 -10.79 -8.51 -2.32
CA LYS A 289 -9.90 -9.68 -2.20
C LYS A 289 -10.19 -10.81 -3.20
N SER A 290 -10.86 -10.50 -4.32
CA SER A 290 -11.10 -11.48 -5.38
C SER A 290 -9.79 -12.12 -5.86
N VAL A 291 -9.81 -13.43 -6.08
CA VAL A 291 -8.75 -14.11 -6.84
C VAL A 291 -8.89 -13.78 -8.32
N ILE A 292 -7.84 -13.18 -8.89
CA ILE A 292 -7.73 -12.79 -10.30
C ILE A 292 -6.54 -13.53 -10.95
N SER A 293 -6.82 -14.39 -11.93
CA SER A 293 -5.80 -15.12 -12.69
C SER A 293 -5.43 -14.39 -13.98
N ASN A 294 -6.37 -13.64 -14.56
CA ASN A 294 -6.14 -12.89 -15.78
C ASN A 294 -6.95 -11.59 -15.75
N LEU A 295 -6.30 -10.45 -15.92
CA LEU A 295 -6.92 -9.15 -16.01
C LEU A 295 -6.54 -8.49 -17.33
N ASN A 296 -7.52 -8.15 -18.17
CA ASN A 296 -7.33 -7.24 -19.30
C ASN A 296 -8.21 -6.02 -19.10
N ALA A 297 -7.54 -4.92 -18.77
CA ALA A 297 -8.15 -3.65 -18.46
C ALA A 297 -7.71 -2.63 -19.51
N THR A 298 -8.34 -2.70 -20.69
CA THR A 298 -7.86 -1.96 -21.88
C THR A 298 -7.84 -0.44 -21.68
N LYS A 299 -8.69 0.10 -20.78
CA LYS A 299 -8.86 1.54 -20.57
C LYS A 299 -8.64 2.00 -19.13
N ALA A 300 -8.23 1.09 -18.24
CA ALA A 300 -8.10 1.44 -16.83
C ALA A 300 -6.83 2.26 -16.59
N THR A 301 -6.96 3.30 -15.78
CA THR A 301 -5.84 4.13 -15.32
C THR A 301 -5.52 3.89 -13.84
N ASP A 302 -6.47 3.33 -13.09
CA ASP A 302 -6.31 2.92 -11.69
C ASP A 302 -6.84 1.50 -11.52
N ILE A 303 -5.96 0.60 -11.07
CA ILE A 303 -6.26 -0.81 -10.88
C ILE A 303 -5.80 -1.19 -9.48
N THR A 304 -6.72 -1.68 -8.66
CA THR A 304 -6.45 -2.28 -7.36
C THR A 304 -6.93 -3.73 -7.37
N ILE A 305 -5.98 -4.66 -7.28
CA ILE A 305 -6.25 -6.07 -7.00
C ILE A 305 -5.94 -6.27 -5.52
N GLY A 306 -6.94 -6.64 -4.73
CA GLY A 306 -6.79 -6.80 -3.28
C GLY A 306 -5.96 -8.03 -2.89
N SER A 307 -6.07 -8.42 -1.62
CA SER A 307 -5.21 -9.44 -1.00
C SER A 307 -5.71 -10.88 -1.15
N GLY A 308 -6.37 -11.21 -2.26
CA GLY A 308 -6.82 -12.57 -2.57
C GLY A 308 -5.67 -13.58 -2.59
N ALA A 309 -5.95 -14.87 -2.35
CA ALA A 309 -4.94 -15.92 -2.42
C ALA A 309 -4.77 -16.43 -3.85
N HIS A 310 -3.68 -16.07 -4.52
CA HIS A 310 -3.40 -16.50 -5.91
C HIS A 310 -2.60 -17.80 -5.93
N THR A 311 -3.28 -18.92 -6.14
CA THR A 311 -2.68 -20.27 -6.18
C THR A 311 -2.26 -20.72 -7.58
N GLY A 312 -2.26 -19.83 -8.57
CA GLY A 312 -1.90 -20.12 -9.96
C GLY A 312 -1.20 -18.95 -10.65
N ASN A 313 -1.24 -18.95 -11.98
CA ASN A 313 -0.65 -17.87 -12.77
C ASN A 313 -1.53 -16.61 -12.68
N VAL A 314 -0.87 -15.45 -12.70
CA VAL A 314 -1.50 -14.13 -12.74
C VAL A 314 -0.99 -13.36 -13.94
N VAL A 315 -1.90 -12.97 -14.82
CA VAL A 315 -1.64 -12.13 -15.99
C VAL A 315 -2.37 -10.82 -15.82
N ILE A 316 -1.67 -9.70 -15.97
CA ILE A 316 -2.24 -8.35 -15.90
C ILE A 316 -1.84 -7.62 -17.19
N ASN A 317 -2.83 -7.21 -17.97
CA ASN A 317 -2.66 -6.43 -19.18
C ASN A 317 -3.41 -5.10 -19.07
N ALA A 318 -2.68 -4.01 -18.95
CA ALA A 318 -3.19 -2.64 -18.89
C ALA A 318 -2.50 -1.79 -19.98
N PRO A 319 -3.04 -1.74 -21.21
CA PRO A 319 -2.41 -1.07 -22.35
C PRO A 319 -2.23 0.45 -22.19
N GLU A 320 -3.17 1.12 -21.52
CA GLU A 320 -3.08 2.56 -21.21
C GLU A 320 -2.15 2.80 -20.02
N THR A 321 -1.80 4.07 -19.78
CA THR A 321 -1.03 4.43 -18.59
C THR A 321 -1.85 4.16 -17.33
N ALA A 322 -1.39 3.20 -16.52
CA ALA A 322 -2.09 2.77 -15.31
C ALA A 322 -1.20 2.81 -14.06
N THR A 323 -1.83 3.02 -12.92
CA THR A 323 -1.27 2.65 -11.61
C THR A 323 -1.91 1.34 -11.17
N ILE A 324 -1.08 0.30 -10.98
CA ILE A 324 -1.54 -1.04 -10.65
C ILE A 324 -1.07 -1.38 -9.23
N ASN A 325 -2.00 -1.40 -8.29
CA ASN A 325 -1.79 -1.83 -6.91
C ASN A 325 -2.16 -3.30 -6.78
N HIS A 326 -1.15 -4.17 -6.63
CA HIS A 326 -1.36 -5.61 -6.47
C HIS A 326 -1.09 -6.01 -5.02
N GLY A 327 -2.15 -6.04 -4.22
CA GLY A 327 -2.12 -6.19 -2.76
C GLY A 327 -1.88 -7.62 -2.25
N VAL A 328 -1.45 -8.53 -3.11
CA VAL A 328 -1.34 -9.96 -2.80
C VAL A 328 -0.02 -10.28 -2.10
N ALA A 329 -0.05 -11.23 -1.17
CA ALA A 329 1.14 -11.62 -0.40
C ALA A 329 2.03 -12.63 -1.15
N SER A 330 1.41 -13.51 -1.94
CA SER A 330 2.08 -14.59 -2.65
C SER A 330 1.34 -14.99 -3.92
N ILE A 331 2.10 -15.34 -4.96
CA ILE A 331 1.62 -15.98 -6.19
C ILE A 331 2.41 -17.28 -6.37
N SER A 332 1.75 -18.44 -6.32
CA SER A 332 2.47 -19.72 -6.48
C SER A 332 2.86 -20.02 -7.93
N GLY A 333 2.14 -19.45 -8.90
CA GLY A 333 2.43 -19.56 -10.32
C GLY A 333 3.27 -18.42 -10.86
N THR A 334 3.18 -18.20 -12.18
CA THR A 334 3.86 -17.10 -12.85
C THR A 334 3.14 -15.77 -12.67
N LEU A 335 3.89 -14.68 -12.71
CA LEU A 335 3.38 -13.32 -12.80
C LEU A 335 3.76 -12.73 -14.16
N SER A 336 2.78 -12.23 -14.91
CA SER A 336 3.02 -11.48 -16.14
C SER A 336 2.30 -10.14 -16.09
N VAL A 337 3.05 -9.04 -16.15
CA VAL A 337 2.51 -7.67 -16.19
C VAL A 337 2.90 -7.03 -17.51
N SER A 338 1.92 -6.68 -18.33
CA SER A 338 2.13 -6.03 -19.63
C SER A 338 1.34 -4.73 -19.75
N SER A 339 1.97 -3.75 -20.41
CA SER A 339 1.39 -2.45 -20.76
C SER A 339 2.03 -1.98 -22.07
N ALA A 340 1.26 -1.31 -22.92
CA ALA A 340 1.78 -0.62 -24.10
C ALA A 340 2.35 0.76 -23.73
N SER A 341 1.94 1.31 -22.59
CA SER A 341 2.49 2.55 -22.03
C SER A 341 3.77 2.30 -21.23
N SER A 342 4.83 3.05 -21.55
CA SER A 342 6.09 3.10 -20.80
C SER A 342 6.04 3.99 -19.55
N SER A 343 4.86 4.52 -19.21
CA SER A 343 4.63 5.33 -18.00
C SER A 343 3.84 4.57 -16.91
N THR A 344 3.38 3.35 -17.20
CA THR A 344 2.65 2.51 -16.24
C THR A 344 3.51 2.16 -15.03
N ILE A 345 2.88 2.16 -13.85
CA ILE A 345 3.50 1.84 -12.56
C ILE A 345 2.85 0.58 -12.00
N TYR A 346 3.66 -0.41 -11.65
CA TYR A 346 3.22 -1.63 -11.00
C TYR A 346 3.77 -1.72 -9.57
N PHE A 347 2.87 -1.85 -8.59
CA PHE A 347 3.18 -2.05 -7.19
C PHE A 347 2.88 -3.48 -6.77
N GLY A 348 3.93 -4.30 -6.68
CA GLY A 348 3.92 -5.60 -6.03
C GLY A 348 4.38 -5.52 -4.57
N SER A 349 4.14 -4.40 -3.87
CA SER A 349 4.75 -4.07 -2.58
C SER A 349 4.42 -5.03 -1.43
N SER A 350 3.35 -5.82 -1.58
CA SER A 350 2.96 -6.85 -0.62
C SER A 350 3.54 -8.23 -0.94
N LEU A 351 4.06 -8.44 -2.16
CA LEU A 351 4.58 -9.74 -2.61
C LEU A 351 5.83 -10.12 -1.83
N THR A 352 5.76 -11.28 -1.18
CA THR A 352 6.88 -11.92 -0.48
C THR A 352 7.41 -13.15 -1.22
N SER A 353 6.56 -13.77 -2.06
CA SER A 353 6.94 -14.87 -2.94
C SER A 353 6.17 -14.82 -4.27
N VAL A 354 6.85 -15.10 -5.37
CA VAL A 354 6.26 -15.23 -6.71
C VAL A 354 7.06 -16.29 -7.48
N GLY A 355 6.42 -17.01 -8.42
CA GLY A 355 7.13 -17.87 -9.37
C GLY A 355 7.91 -17.06 -10.42
N SER A 356 8.03 -17.60 -11.64
CA SER A 356 8.64 -16.86 -12.75
C SER A 356 7.89 -15.55 -13.01
N THR A 357 8.61 -14.47 -13.25
CA THR A 357 8.04 -13.13 -13.34
C THR A 357 8.47 -12.45 -14.62
N THR A 358 7.49 -11.95 -15.38
CA THR A 358 7.70 -11.12 -16.55
C THR A 358 7.01 -9.79 -16.33
N VAL A 359 7.77 -8.70 -16.42
CA VAL A 359 7.25 -7.33 -16.47
C VAL A 359 7.66 -6.74 -17.81
N GLY A 360 6.69 -6.21 -18.56
CA GLY A 360 6.92 -5.54 -19.83
C GLY A 360 7.72 -4.24 -19.69
N ALA A 361 7.91 -3.54 -20.81
CA ALA A 361 8.62 -2.27 -20.87
C ALA A 361 7.80 -1.09 -20.29
N ILE A 362 7.61 -1.10 -18.96
CA ILE A 362 6.80 -0.11 -18.24
C ILE A 362 7.67 0.97 -17.56
N GLY A 363 7.02 1.94 -16.92
CA GLY A 363 7.72 3.03 -16.23
C GLY A 363 8.43 2.54 -14.98
N GLN A 364 7.68 1.91 -14.06
CA GLN A 364 8.22 1.45 -12.79
C GLN A 364 7.62 0.11 -12.37
N ALA A 365 8.41 -0.73 -11.72
CA ALA A 365 7.92 -1.92 -11.03
C ALA A 365 8.57 -2.06 -9.65
N HIS A 366 7.74 -2.28 -8.63
CA HIS A 366 8.18 -2.27 -7.24
C HIS A 366 7.98 -3.64 -6.60
N PHE A 367 9.08 -4.27 -6.15
CA PHE A 367 9.12 -5.56 -5.45
C PHE A 367 9.98 -5.50 -4.17
N PRO A 368 9.76 -4.55 -3.24
CA PRO A 368 10.61 -4.31 -2.08
C PRO A 368 10.75 -5.49 -1.11
N LYS A 369 9.78 -6.42 -1.10
CA LYS A 369 9.73 -7.55 -0.16
C LYS A 369 10.09 -8.91 -0.79
N ILE A 370 10.28 -8.97 -2.10
CA ILE A 370 10.73 -10.20 -2.77
C ILE A 370 12.20 -10.43 -2.42
N THR A 371 12.48 -11.52 -1.72
CA THR A 371 13.86 -11.92 -1.40
C THR A 371 14.50 -12.76 -2.52
N GLN A 372 13.66 -13.45 -3.31
CA GLN A 372 14.03 -14.28 -4.44
C GLN A 372 12.80 -14.54 -5.33
N PHE A 373 12.99 -14.58 -6.65
CA PHE A 373 11.99 -15.05 -7.59
C PHE A 373 12.02 -16.59 -7.68
N GLY A 374 10.85 -17.22 -7.69
CA GLY A 374 10.71 -18.69 -7.72
C GLY A 374 11.11 -19.34 -9.05
N GLY A 375 11.43 -18.54 -10.07
CA GLY A 375 11.95 -18.97 -11.37
C GLY A 375 12.62 -17.80 -12.08
N ASP A 376 12.66 -17.82 -13.41
CA ASP A 376 13.23 -16.73 -14.21
C ASP A 376 12.48 -15.41 -14.01
N ALA A 377 13.21 -14.30 -13.96
CA ALA A 377 12.67 -12.96 -13.84
C ALA A 377 13.15 -12.08 -15.00
N SER A 378 12.22 -11.64 -15.85
CA SER A 378 12.47 -10.63 -16.90
C SER A 378 11.74 -9.35 -16.56
N LEU A 379 12.47 -8.33 -16.11
CA LEU A 379 11.92 -7.13 -15.50
C LEU A 379 12.19 -5.90 -16.38
N GLY A 380 11.28 -5.64 -17.32
CA GLY A 380 11.41 -4.60 -18.34
C GLY A 380 11.19 -3.15 -17.89
N ALA A 381 10.93 -2.88 -16.61
CA ALA A 381 10.68 -1.52 -16.15
C ALA A 381 11.93 -0.62 -16.23
N LYS A 382 11.73 0.70 -16.43
CA LYS A 382 12.83 1.70 -16.42
C LYS A 382 13.35 1.99 -15.02
N VAL A 383 12.48 1.89 -14.01
CA VAL A 383 12.82 2.02 -12.58
C VAL A 383 12.35 0.76 -11.86
N LEU A 384 13.23 0.20 -11.03
CA LEU A 384 12.97 -1.02 -10.27
C LEU A 384 13.28 -0.79 -8.79
N ASP A 385 12.36 -1.21 -7.93
CA ASP A 385 12.65 -1.42 -6.50
C ASP A 385 12.83 -2.91 -6.25
N LEU A 386 14.07 -3.31 -6.04
CA LEU A 386 14.50 -4.67 -5.69
C LEU A 386 15.23 -4.67 -4.34
N SER A 387 14.90 -3.74 -3.44
CA SER A 387 15.60 -3.52 -2.16
C SER A 387 15.57 -4.73 -1.20
N GLY A 388 14.63 -5.65 -1.40
CA GLY A 388 14.52 -6.91 -0.68
C GLY A 388 15.31 -8.07 -1.28
N LEU A 389 15.79 -7.96 -2.52
CA LEU A 389 16.33 -9.09 -3.28
C LEU A 389 17.68 -9.55 -2.72
N THR A 390 17.75 -10.82 -2.34
CA THR A 390 18.93 -11.42 -1.69
C THR A 390 19.57 -12.57 -2.47
N GLY A 391 18.84 -13.23 -3.38
CA GLY A 391 19.37 -14.36 -4.14
C GLY A 391 18.60 -14.65 -5.43
N ASN A 392 19.22 -15.45 -6.32
CA ASN A 392 18.65 -15.92 -7.58
C ASN A 392 18.94 -17.41 -7.84
N VAL A 393 18.88 -18.25 -6.81
CA VAL A 393 19.28 -19.67 -6.88
C VAL A 393 18.48 -20.47 -7.92
N SER A 394 17.22 -20.09 -8.17
CA SER A 394 16.25 -20.84 -8.98
C SER A 394 16.04 -20.33 -10.41
N GLY A 395 16.66 -19.21 -10.82
CA GLY A 395 16.36 -18.62 -12.13
C GLY A 395 17.29 -17.50 -12.56
N THR A 396 17.22 -17.17 -13.85
CA THR A 396 17.93 -16.06 -14.48
C THR A 396 17.22 -14.74 -14.19
N ILE A 397 17.97 -13.69 -13.88
CA ILE A 397 17.43 -12.32 -13.79
C ILE A 397 17.87 -11.53 -15.02
N VAL A 398 16.91 -10.98 -15.76
CA VAL A 398 17.14 -10.11 -16.92
C VAL A 398 16.47 -8.77 -16.69
N ILE A 399 17.25 -7.69 -16.73
CA ILE A 399 16.78 -6.31 -16.61
C ILE A 399 17.21 -5.56 -17.86
N PRO A 400 16.35 -5.44 -18.88
CA PRO A 400 16.77 -4.90 -20.17
C PRO A 400 16.84 -3.36 -20.18
N ASN A 401 16.05 -2.64 -19.37
CA ASN A 401 15.78 -1.21 -19.59
C ASN A 401 16.16 -0.26 -18.45
N ALA A 402 16.44 -0.75 -17.24
CA ALA A 402 16.80 0.11 -16.12
C ALA A 402 18.24 0.63 -16.25
N LEU A 403 18.43 1.95 -16.10
CA LEU A 403 19.76 2.58 -16.18
C LEU A 403 20.57 2.41 -14.90
N THR A 404 19.88 2.35 -13.76
CA THR A 404 20.47 2.07 -12.46
C THR A 404 19.74 0.89 -11.86
N VAL A 405 20.48 -0.14 -11.48
CA VAL A 405 19.93 -1.30 -10.78
C VAL A 405 20.63 -1.44 -9.44
N ASP A 406 19.89 -1.17 -8.38
CA ASP A 406 20.39 -1.23 -7.02
C ASP A 406 20.00 -2.55 -6.33
N THR A 407 20.88 -3.54 -6.42
CA THR A 407 20.70 -4.87 -5.81
C THR A 407 21.80 -5.19 -4.80
N GLN A 408 22.16 -4.24 -3.92
CA GLN A 408 23.27 -4.36 -2.96
C GLN A 408 23.18 -5.58 -2.02
N LYS A 409 22.01 -6.20 -1.87
CA LYS A 409 21.79 -7.39 -1.06
C LYS A 409 21.87 -8.70 -1.85
N LEU A 410 21.85 -8.64 -3.18
CA LEU A 410 21.82 -9.81 -4.06
C LEU A 410 23.16 -10.55 -4.05
N VAL A 411 23.11 -11.80 -3.61
CA VAL A 411 24.14 -12.81 -3.82
C VAL A 411 23.86 -13.49 -5.15
N VAL A 412 24.74 -13.28 -6.14
CA VAL A 412 24.57 -13.83 -7.48
C VAL A 412 25.04 -15.29 -7.51
N SER A 413 24.09 -16.22 -7.59
CA SER A 413 24.32 -17.66 -7.69
C SER A 413 23.92 -18.26 -9.05
N SER A 414 23.15 -17.53 -9.86
CA SER A 414 22.75 -17.87 -11.23
C SER A 414 22.92 -16.66 -12.15
N ASN A 415 22.60 -16.80 -13.43
CA ASN A 415 22.79 -15.74 -14.42
C ASN A 415 21.99 -14.48 -14.10
N VAL A 416 22.66 -13.33 -14.22
CA VAL A 416 22.11 -11.99 -14.12
C VAL A 416 22.57 -11.19 -15.33
N THR A 417 21.64 -10.55 -16.03
CA THR A 417 21.92 -9.69 -17.16
C THR A 417 21.24 -8.34 -16.97
N TYR A 418 22.01 -7.27 -16.84
CA TYR A 418 21.49 -5.89 -16.84
C TYR A 418 21.94 -5.21 -18.14
N THR A 419 21.06 -5.16 -19.14
CA THR A 419 21.46 -4.80 -20.51
C THR A 419 21.74 -3.30 -20.67
N ALA A 420 20.87 -2.45 -20.13
CA ALA A 420 21.00 -0.98 -20.26
C ALA A 420 21.59 -0.29 -19.03
N ALA A 421 21.90 -1.05 -17.97
CA ALA A 421 22.37 -0.46 -16.72
C ALA A 421 23.77 0.13 -16.89
N THR A 422 23.91 1.42 -16.59
CA THR A 422 25.21 2.11 -16.49
C THR A 422 25.78 2.02 -15.08
N THR A 423 24.93 1.85 -14.08
CA THR A 423 25.32 1.60 -12.68
C THR A 423 24.68 0.31 -12.18
N ALA A 424 25.50 -0.60 -11.66
CA ALA A 424 25.06 -1.88 -11.13
C ALA A 424 25.70 -2.16 -9.76
N HIS A 425 24.87 -2.61 -8.82
CA HIS A 425 25.31 -2.96 -7.46
C HIS A 425 24.95 -4.39 -7.12
N PHE A 426 25.87 -5.12 -6.50
CA PHE A 426 25.63 -6.47 -5.98
C PHE A 426 26.23 -6.64 -4.59
N LYS A 427 25.70 -7.59 -3.82
CA LYS A 427 26.41 -8.02 -2.61
C LYS A 427 27.68 -8.76 -2.99
N THR A 428 27.54 -9.79 -3.82
CA THR A 428 28.65 -10.62 -4.32
C THR A 428 28.23 -11.29 -5.61
N GLY A 429 29.21 -11.63 -6.44
CA GLY A 429 28.98 -12.50 -7.59
C GLY A 429 30.27 -12.88 -8.31
N SER A 430 30.11 -13.62 -9.41
CA SER A 430 31.21 -14.00 -10.29
C SER A 430 30.95 -13.48 -11.69
N HIS A 431 32.03 -13.10 -12.39
CA HIS A 431 31.96 -12.63 -13.77
C HIS A 431 31.27 -13.62 -14.72
N THR A 432 31.28 -14.93 -14.43
CA THR A 432 30.60 -15.95 -15.25
C THR A 432 29.09 -15.81 -15.21
N ASN A 433 28.54 -15.25 -14.12
CA ASN A 433 27.12 -15.14 -13.88
C ASN A 433 26.61 -13.70 -14.05
N ILE A 434 27.50 -12.71 -14.22
CA ILE A 434 27.15 -11.29 -14.29
C ILE A 434 27.48 -10.76 -15.68
N ASN A 435 26.44 -10.49 -16.48
CA ASN A 435 26.55 -9.88 -17.81
C ASN A 435 26.04 -8.44 -17.79
N LEU A 436 26.92 -7.47 -18.04
CA LEU A 436 26.65 -6.04 -17.91
C LEU A 436 27.23 -5.26 -19.10
N PRO A 437 26.64 -5.35 -20.31
CA PRO A 437 27.26 -4.81 -21.52
C PRO A 437 27.42 -3.27 -21.54
N ALA A 438 26.60 -2.53 -20.79
CA ALA A 438 26.61 -1.05 -20.77
C ALA A 438 27.15 -0.42 -19.48
N VAL A 439 27.70 -1.22 -18.55
CA VAL A 439 28.07 -0.74 -17.21
C VAL A 439 29.28 0.19 -17.25
N THR A 440 29.14 1.37 -16.65
CA THR A 440 30.25 2.31 -16.43
C THR A 440 30.70 2.33 -14.98
N THR A 441 29.83 1.94 -14.04
CA THR A 441 30.11 1.83 -12.61
C THR A 441 29.58 0.52 -12.04
N LEU A 442 30.47 -0.29 -11.45
CA LEU A 442 30.13 -1.55 -10.79
C LEU A 442 30.63 -1.55 -9.35
N GLU A 443 29.76 -1.89 -8.40
CA GLU A 443 30.14 -2.06 -6.99
C GLU A 443 29.70 -3.42 -6.43
N LEU A 444 30.66 -4.11 -5.80
CA LEU A 444 30.46 -5.34 -5.05
C LEU A 444 30.65 -5.08 -3.55
N PHE A 445 29.56 -5.11 -2.78
CA PHE A 445 29.54 -4.64 -1.39
C PHE A 445 30.12 -5.62 -0.36
N LYS A 446 30.15 -6.92 -0.67
CA LYS A 446 30.62 -7.97 0.25
C LYS A 446 30.93 -9.28 -0.49
N GLN A 447 31.97 -9.24 -1.30
CA GLN A 447 32.47 -10.33 -2.11
C GLN A 447 32.92 -11.52 -1.22
N GLY A 448 32.46 -12.74 -1.54
CA GLY A 448 32.69 -13.92 -0.68
C GLY A 448 34.15 -14.36 -0.58
N VAL A 449 34.50 -15.11 0.47
CA VAL A 449 35.88 -15.56 0.76
C VAL A 449 36.43 -16.65 -0.18
N VAL A 450 35.59 -17.26 -1.01
CA VAL A 450 35.97 -18.27 -2.04
C VAL A 450 35.50 -17.85 -3.43
N SER A 451 35.45 -16.55 -3.68
CA SER A 451 34.85 -16.00 -4.89
C SER A 451 35.88 -15.64 -5.96
N TYR A 452 35.44 -15.52 -7.21
CA TYR A 452 36.30 -15.11 -8.32
C TYR A 452 35.59 -14.02 -9.14
N MET A 453 36.19 -12.83 -9.19
CA MET A 453 35.71 -11.71 -9.98
C MET A 453 36.79 -11.27 -10.97
N ASP A 454 36.42 -11.06 -12.24
CA ASP A 454 37.32 -10.60 -13.29
C ASP A 454 36.61 -9.52 -14.11
N THR A 455 37.16 -8.31 -14.11
CA THR A 455 36.53 -7.17 -14.79
C THR A 455 37.01 -6.93 -16.22
N ARG A 456 37.99 -7.69 -16.72
CA ARG A 456 38.61 -7.45 -18.04
C ARG A 456 37.61 -7.51 -19.20
N GLY A 457 36.52 -8.27 -19.04
CA GLY A 457 35.45 -8.40 -20.03
C GLY A 457 34.50 -7.21 -20.14
N TYR A 458 34.50 -6.26 -19.18
CA TYR A 458 33.58 -5.12 -19.20
C TYR A 458 34.18 -3.94 -19.98
N THR A 459 33.85 -3.84 -21.27
CA THR A 459 34.46 -2.87 -22.20
C THR A 459 34.13 -1.41 -21.91
N THR A 460 33.04 -1.13 -21.19
CA THR A 460 32.54 0.22 -20.89
C THR A 460 32.79 0.66 -19.43
N LEU A 461 33.32 -0.23 -18.59
CA LEU A 461 33.51 -0.01 -17.16
C LEU A 461 34.59 1.04 -16.92
N LYS A 462 34.24 2.10 -16.16
CA LYS A 462 35.14 3.20 -15.79
C LYS A 462 35.53 3.17 -14.32
N ASN A 463 34.57 2.81 -13.46
CA ASN A 463 34.73 2.77 -12.02
C ASN A 463 34.39 1.38 -11.48
N PHE A 464 35.32 0.76 -10.77
CA PHE A 464 35.10 -0.52 -10.11
C PHE A 464 35.37 -0.42 -8.61
N TYR A 465 34.41 -0.88 -7.81
CA TYR A 465 34.49 -0.87 -6.36
C TYR A 465 34.21 -2.27 -5.82
N VAL A 466 35.04 -2.74 -4.90
CA VAL A 466 34.87 -4.06 -4.29
C VAL A 466 35.21 -4.03 -2.80
N THR A 467 34.39 -4.69 -1.99
CA THR A 467 34.66 -4.97 -0.58
C THR A 467 34.57 -6.49 -0.37
N GLY A 468 35.54 -7.08 0.31
CA GLY A 468 35.56 -8.49 0.66
C GLY A 468 34.78 -8.80 1.93
N ALA A 469 34.38 -10.06 2.09
CA ALA A 469 34.01 -10.62 3.39
C ALA A 469 35.26 -10.95 4.21
N GLN A 470 35.12 -10.96 5.53
CA GLN A 470 36.17 -11.47 6.42
C GLN A 470 36.09 -12.99 6.53
N GLY A 471 37.24 -13.65 6.52
CA GLY A 471 37.40 -15.08 6.73
C GLY A 471 37.22 -15.52 8.18
N LYS A 472 37.37 -16.83 8.43
CA LYS A 472 37.53 -17.40 9.77
C LYS A 472 38.89 -18.07 9.87
N ALA A 473 39.67 -17.72 10.90
CA ALA A 473 40.99 -18.31 11.08
C ALA A 473 40.89 -19.85 11.24
N PRO A 474 41.83 -20.63 10.67
CA PRO A 474 42.98 -20.19 9.84
C PRO A 474 42.56 -19.73 8.42
N PHE A 475 43.10 -18.60 7.94
CA PHE A 475 42.67 -17.96 6.69
C PHE A 475 43.23 -18.64 5.42
N SER A 476 44.49 -19.10 5.45
CA SER A 476 44.93 -20.37 4.87
C SER A 476 44.07 -21.04 3.79
N THR A 477 43.10 -21.76 4.33
CA THR A 477 42.23 -22.72 3.66
C THR A 477 40.81 -22.21 3.52
N THR A 478 40.51 -21.00 4.02
CA THR A 478 39.16 -20.44 4.11
C THR A 478 38.98 -19.18 3.26
N VAL A 479 40.07 -18.49 2.93
CA VAL A 479 40.11 -17.34 2.03
C VAL A 479 40.94 -17.70 0.81
N THR A 480 40.27 -17.86 -0.33
CA THR A 480 40.83 -18.11 -1.66
C THR A 480 40.20 -17.18 -2.70
N SER A 481 39.75 -16.01 -2.26
CA SER A 481 39.06 -15.03 -3.09
C SER A 481 40.03 -14.34 -4.04
N VAL A 482 39.67 -14.27 -5.31
CA VAL A 482 40.46 -13.64 -6.36
C VAL A 482 39.67 -12.50 -6.99
N VAL A 483 40.32 -11.35 -7.14
CA VAL A 483 39.80 -10.20 -7.88
C VAL A 483 40.82 -9.80 -8.94
N ILE A 484 40.42 -9.87 -10.20
CA ILE A 484 41.18 -9.33 -11.34
C ILE A 484 40.53 -8.03 -11.78
N ILE A 485 41.29 -6.95 -11.65
CA ILE A 485 40.89 -5.59 -11.97
C ILE A 485 41.55 -5.22 -13.30
N GLY A 486 40.74 -5.11 -14.33
CA GLY A 486 41.18 -4.68 -15.65
C GLY A 486 40.04 -4.26 -16.55
N GLY A 487 40.38 -3.74 -17.73
CA GLY A 487 39.42 -3.31 -18.73
C GLY A 487 39.93 -2.13 -19.56
N PRO A 488 39.46 -2.00 -20.82
CA PRO A 488 39.99 -1.01 -21.76
C PRO A 488 39.54 0.44 -21.46
N ALA A 489 38.53 0.63 -20.60
CA ALA A 489 37.97 1.94 -20.26
C ALA A 489 38.07 2.29 -18.76
N LEU A 490 38.67 1.41 -17.95
CA LEU A 490 38.72 1.52 -16.50
C LEU A 490 39.70 2.62 -16.11
N THR A 491 39.24 3.63 -15.38
CA THR A 491 40.06 4.78 -14.93
C THR A 491 40.28 4.78 -13.43
N THR A 492 39.35 4.21 -12.66
CA THR A 492 39.40 4.19 -11.20
C THR A 492 39.00 2.82 -10.67
N ALA A 493 39.79 2.30 -9.74
CA ALA A 493 39.48 1.08 -9.00
C ALA A 493 39.75 1.23 -7.50
N GLU A 494 38.89 0.65 -6.67
CA GLU A 494 39.02 0.69 -5.22
C GLU A 494 38.65 -0.66 -4.59
N VAL A 495 39.59 -1.23 -3.84
CA VAL A 495 39.34 -2.30 -2.87
C VAL A 495 39.11 -1.65 -1.51
N LYS A 496 37.84 -1.57 -1.09
CA LYS A 496 37.41 -0.79 0.09
C LYS A 496 37.69 -1.48 1.43
N GLY A 497 38.03 -2.77 1.43
CA GLY A 497 38.29 -3.57 2.62
C GLY A 497 37.95 -5.05 2.46
N GLY A 498 38.03 -5.80 3.56
CA GLY A 498 37.78 -7.25 3.59
C GLY A 498 39.02 -8.09 3.29
N ASP A 499 38.82 -9.40 3.11
CA ASP A 499 39.93 -10.35 2.98
C ASP A 499 40.00 -10.89 1.54
N PHE A 500 41.17 -10.74 0.92
CA PHE A 500 41.45 -11.26 -0.41
C PHE A 500 42.71 -12.12 -0.43
N ASP A 501 42.64 -13.23 -1.17
CA ASP A 501 43.83 -14.02 -1.46
C ASP A 501 44.66 -13.32 -2.52
N THR A 502 44.05 -12.98 -3.66
CA THR A 502 44.74 -12.32 -4.77
C THR A 502 43.95 -11.12 -5.27
N VAL A 503 44.65 -9.99 -5.40
CA VAL A 503 44.21 -8.82 -6.15
C VAL A 503 45.22 -8.55 -7.26
N ALA A 504 44.82 -8.82 -8.50
CA ALA A 504 45.65 -8.59 -9.68
C ALA A 504 45.09 -7.42 -10.50
N VAL A 505 45.93 -6.46 -10.85
CA VAL A 505 45.53 -5.23 -11.53
C VAL A 505 46.32 -5.08 -12.82
N GLN A 506 45.60 -4.99 -13.94
CA GLN A 506 46.17 -4.72 -15.25
C GLN A 506 45.15 -3.93 -16.09
N SER A 507 45.41 -2.64 -16.30
CA SER A 507 44.51 -1.79 -17.07
C SER A 507 45.23 -0.63 -17.75
N PRO A 508 45.07 -0.46 -19.08
CA PRO A 508 45.81 0.53 -19.85
C PRO A 508 45.45 1.98 -19.51
N LEU A 509 44.27 2.26 -18.93
CA LEU A 509 43.78 3.62 -18.66
C LEU A 509 43.55 3.91 -17.17
N LEU A 510 43.92 2.99 -16.28
CA LEU A 510 43.74 3.17 -14.85
C LEU A 510 44.67 4.27 -14.35
N THR A 511 44.12 5.34 -13.77
CA THR A 511 44.90 6.49 -13.27
C THR A 511 45.06 6.47 -11.75
N SER A 512 44.17 5.78 -11.04
CA SER A 512 44.13 5.72 -9.58
C SER A 512 43.70 4.35 -9.08
N LEU A 513 44.43 3.84 -8.09
CA LEU A 513 44.09 2.62 -7.37
C LEU A 513 44.16 2.87 -5.86
N THR A 514 43.11 2.48 -5.14
CA THR A 514 43.13 2.43 -3.67
C THR A 514 42.86 1.00 -3.22
N THR A 515 43.61 0.54 -2.22
CA THR A 515 43.40 -0.77 -1.60
C THR A 515 43.31 -0.65 -0.09
N ALA A 516 42.50 -1.50 0.52
CA ALA A 516 42.28 -1.57 1.96
C ALA A 516 41.91 -3.00 2.37
N GLY A 517 41.92 -3.27 3.68
CA GLY A 517 41.62 -4.59 4.24
C GLY A 517 42.86 -5.45 4.40
N GLU A 518 42.71 -6.75 4.23
CA GLU A 518 43.78 -7.73 4.31
C GLU A 518 43.95 -8.45 2.96
N ILE A 519 45.14 -8.37 2.36
CA ILE A 519 45.45 -8.96 1.05
C ILE A 519 46.70 -9.82 1.18
N ARG A 520 46.73 -11.00 0.56
CA ARG A 520 47.93 -11.85 0.52
C ARG A 520 48.81 -11.52 -0.69
N TYR A 521 48.27 -11.63 -1.90
CA TYR A 521 48.97 -11.37 -3.15
C TYR A 521 48.40 -10.11 -3.79
N ILE A 522 49.24 -9.10 -4.02
CA ILE A 522 48.87 -7.94 -4.83
C ILE A 522 49.85 -7.77 -6.00
N THR A 523 49.32 -7.82 -7.21
CA THR A 523 50.07 -7.56 -8.45
C THR A 523 49.46 -6.35 -9.15
N ILE A 524 50.28 -5.39 -9.52
CA ILE A 524 49.94 -4.21 -10.32
C ILE A 524 50.93 -4.16 -11.49
N ASP A 525 50.46 -4.65 -12.63
CA ASP A 525 51.28 -4.90 -13.82
C ASP A 525 50.70 -4.13 -15.02
N THR A 526 51.56 -3.47 -15.79
CA THR A 526 51.22 -2.84 -17.07
C THR A 526 50.04 -1.86 -16.92
N CYS A 527 50.10 -0.94 -15.95
CA CYS A 527 49.16 0.18 -15.82
C CYS A 527 49.86 1.50 -16.21
N PRO A 528 50.08 1.77 -17.51
CA PRO A 528 50.93 2.89 -17.98
C PRO A 528 50.39 4.28 -17.61
N GLU A 529 49.09 4.41 -17.36
CA GLU A 529 48.44 5.67 -17.00
C GLU A 529 48.31 5.87 -15.47
N LEU A 530 48.77 4.91 -14.66
CA LEU A 530 48.64 4.93 -13.20
C LEU A 530 49.60 5.95 -12.60
N GLU A 531 49.04 7.01 -12.01
CA GLU A 531 49.84 8.08 -11.39
C GLU A 531 49.96 7.91 -9.87
N GLU A 532 48.94 7.34 -9.23
CA GLU A 532 48.82 7.22 -7.78
C GLU A 532 48.30 5.85 -7.34
N ILE A 533 48.96 5.28 -6.32
CA ILE A 533 48.53 4.08 -5.61
C ILE A 533 48.43 4.40 -4.13
N ALA A 534 47.24 4.23 -3.55
CA ALA A 534 47.03 4.29 -2.11
C ALA A 534 46.92 2.86 -1.53
N MET A 535 48.05 2.35 -1.02
CA MET A 535 48.11 1.01 -0.41
C MET A 535 47.80 1.07 1.09
N ASN A 536 46.51 0.98 1.42
CA ASN A 536 45.99 1.02 2.79
C ASN A 536 45.53 -0.37 3.29
N HIS A 537 46.00 -1.45 2.68
CA HIS A 537 45.79 -2.82 3.14
C HIS A 537 46.99 -3.32 3.97
N ASP A 538 46.76 -4.35 4.78
CA ASP A 538 47.81 -5.13 5.46
C ASP A 538 47.81 -6.57 4.91
N HIS A 539 48.72 -7.40 5.41
CA HIS A 539 48.78 -8.83 5.11
C HIS A 539 47.56 -9.60 5.63
N LEU A 540 47.12 -10.59 4.85
CA LEU A 540 46.17 -11.61 5.28
C LEU A 540 46.73 -12.50 6.39
N SER A 541 46.42 -12.16 7.64
CA SER A 541 47.05 -12.74 8.83
C SER A 541 46.74 -14.24 9.02
N GLY A 542 47.70 -15.04 9.49
CA GLY A 542 47.48 -16.50 9.65
C GLY A 542 47.41 -17.24 8.32
N SER A 543 48.02 -16.66 7.28
CA SER A 543 48.17 -17.21 5.96
C SER A 543 49.64 -17.35 5.53
N GLY A 544 49.88 -17.78 4.29
CA GLY A 544 51.21 -17.70 3.64
C GLY A 544 51.71 -16.25 3.56
N ALA A 545 52.98 -16.06 3.20
CA ALA A 545 53.56 -14.73 3.18
C ALA A 545 52.85 -13.79 2.18
N ALA A 546 52.83 -12.49 2.48
CA ALA A 546 52.32 -11.50 1.54
C ALA A 546 53.31 -11.31 0.39
N GLU A 547 52.82 -10.94 -0.78
CA GLU A 547 53.63 -10.63 -1.95
C GLU A 547 53.10 -9.33 -2.56
N ILE A 548 54.03 -8.44 -2.89
CA ILE A 548 53.76 -7.19 -3.59
C ILE A 548 54.57 -7.17 -4.88
N GLU A 549 53.88 -7.04 -6.00
CA GLU A 549 54.47 -6.93 -7.33
C GLU A 549 53.94 -5.67 -8.02
N ILE A 550 54.83 -4.71 -8.31
CA ILE A 550 54.54 -3.42 -8.93
C ILE A 550 55.45 -3.26 -10.14
N VAL A 551 54.95 -3.61 -11.32
CA VAL A 551 55.77 -3.75 -12.54
C VAL A 551 55.17 -2.96 -13.72
N ASP A 552 56.04 -2.35 -14.53
CA ASP A 552 55.68 -1.68 -15.79
C ASP A 552 54.59 -0.58 -15.65
N ASN A 553 54.66 0.24 -14.59
CA ASN A 553 53.75 1.36 -14.36
C ASN A 553 54.43 2.68 -14.76
N ALA A 554 54.40 2.98 -16.06
CA ALA A 554 55.17 4.06 -16.68
C ALA A 554 55.04 5.46 -16.03
N LYS A 555 53.88 5.80 -15.46
CA LYS A 555 53.60 7.11 -14.84
C LYS A 555 53.62 7.12 -13.31
N LEU A 556 53.81 5.99 -12.66
CA LEU A 556 53.83 5.93 -11.20
C LEU A 556 55.04 6.70 -10.66
N LYS A 557 54.82 7.72 -9.81
CA LYS A 557 55.89 8.60 -9.32
C LYS A 557 56.41 8.25 -7.92
N SER A 558 55.54 7.69 -7.09
CA SER A 558 55.85 7.35 -5.71
C SER A 558 55.12 6.08 -5.28
N LEU A 559 55.79 5.27 -4.47
CA LEU A 559 55.19 4.10 -3.82
C LEU A 559 55.44 4.18 -2.32
N ALA A 560 54.37 4.31 -1.54
CA ALA A 560 54.47 4.47 -0.09
C ALA A 560 53.31 3.73 0.61
N PRO A 561 53.36 2.40 0.77
CA PRO A 561 52.40 1.70 1.61
C PRO A 561 52.48 2.22 3.04
N THR A 562 51.34 2.55 3.64
CA THR A 562 51.27 3.06 5.03
C THR A 562 50.68 2.04 6.00
N ALA A 563 49.88 1.10 5.50
CA ALA A 563 49.23 0.08 6.31
C ALA A 563 49.89 -1.32 6.23
N LEU A 564 50.67 -1.58 5.17
CA LEU A 564 51.28 -2.88 4.90
C LEU A 564 52.44 -3.15 5.85
N LYS A 565 52.29 -4.09 6.80
CA LYS A 565 53.30 -4.36 7.82
C LYS A 565 54.10 -5.62 7.57
N TYR A 566 53.49 -6.62 6.94
CA TYR A 566 54.06 -7.94 6.77
C TYR A 566 54.15 -8.25 5.28
N VAL A 567 55.35 -8.56 4.78
CA VAL A 567 55.59 -8.94 3.38
C VAL A 567 56.68 -10.00 3.33
N GLY A 568 56.49 -11.01 2.49
CA GLY A 568 57.50 -11.97 2.07
C GLY A 568 58.26 -11.42 0.88
N ASP A 569 57.67 -11.45 -0.30
CA ASP A 569 58.33 -11.05 -1.55
C ASP A 569 57.94 -9.63 -1.96
N ILE A 570 58.93 -8.85 -2.42
CA ILE A 570 58.78 -7.48 -2.90
C ILE A 570 59.40 -7.37 -4.29
N THR A 571 58.58 -7.04 -5.29
CA THR A 571 59.02 -6.75 -6.65
C THR A 571 58.52 -5.38 -7.05
N VAL A 572 59.44 -4.44 -7.26
CA VAL A 572 59.15 -3.09 -7.75
C VAL A 572 60.06 -2.83 -8.93
N GLU A 573 59.58 -3.14 -10.14
CA GLU A 573 60.44 -3.19 -11.32
C GLU A 573 59.87 -2.40 -12.51
N ASP A 574 60.76 -1.86 -13.34
CA ASP A 574 60.39 -1.20 -14.60
C ASP A 574 59.33 -0.10 -14.44
N ASN A 575 59.38 0.67 -13.36
CA ASN A 575 58.54 1.87 -13.17
C ASN A 575 59.37 3.14 -13.48
N PRO A 576 59.53 3.55 -14.75
CA PRO A 576 60.51 4.55 -15.17
C PRO A 576 60.26 5.97 -14.65
N SER A 577 59.09 6.25 -14.08
CA SER A 577 58.78 7.53 -13.43
C SER A 577 58.90 7.50 -11.91
N LEU A 578 59.18 6.34 -11.30
CA LEU A 578 59.19 6.16 -9.86
C LEU A 578 60.45 6.78 -9.25
N THR A 579 60.31 7.94 -8.61
CA THR A 579 61.41 8.71 -8.02
C THR A 579 61.39 8.72 -6.48
N SER A 580 60.42 8.05 -5.86
CA SER A 580 60.35 7.95 -4.40
C SER A 580 59.73 6.62 -3.98
N LEU A 581 60.34 5.97 -3.01
CA LEU A 581 59.92 4.70 -2.44
C LEU A 581 60.00 4.78 -0.92
N ASN A 582 58.91 4.42 -0.24
CA ASN A 582 58.88 4.35 1.21
C ASN A 582 58.23 3.06 1.70
N LEU A 583 59.06 2.11 2.11
CA LEU A 583 58.65 0.79 2.63
C LEU A 583 58.79 0.69 4.15
N SER A 584 58.91 1.82 4.87
CA SER A 584 59.13 1.85 6.32
C SER A 584 57.98 1.31 7.17
N SER A 585 56.80 1.13 6.57
CA SER A 585 55.63 0.50 7.20
C SER A 585 55.83 -1.00 7.42
N ILE A 586 56.71 -1.65 6.62
CA ILE A 586 57.02 -3.07 6.71
C ILE A 586 57.84 -3.31 7.98
N THR A 587 57.16 -3.82 9.01
CA THR A 587 57.65 -3.96 10.38
C THR A 587 57.46 -5.38 10.92
N LYS A 588 57.08 -6.32 10.05
CA LYS A 588 56.98 -7.75 10.31
C LYS A 588 57.48 -8.52 9.10
N ILE A 589 58.00 -9.71 9.35
CA ILE A 589 58.55 -10.63 8.36
C ILE A 589 57.97 -12.02 8.59
N PRO A 590 58.07 -12.92 7.61
CA PRO A 590 57.68 -14.31 7.79
C PRO A 590 58.52 -15.05 8.84
N LEU A 591 57.94 -16.14 9.36
CA LEU A 591 58.59 -16.94 10.40
C LEU A 591 59.64 -17.92 9.84
N ALA A 592 59.54 -18.31 8.57
CA ALA A 592 60.52 -19.18 7.90
C ALA A 592 60.35 -19.08 6.39
N GLY A 593 61.44 -19.27 5.65
CA GLY A 593 61.43 -19.28 4.18
C GLY A 593 62.59 -18.50 3.59
N SER A 594 62.67 -18.54 2.26
CA SER A 594 63.52 -17.66 1.47
C SER A 594 62.61 -16.74 0.66
N TYR A 595 62.95 -15.46 0.64
CA TYR A 595 62.16 -14.41 0.00
C TYR A 595 63.07 -13.48 -0.81
N GLU A 596 62.49 -12.72 -1.71
CA GLU A 596 63.21 -11.84 -2.63
C GLU A 596 62.74 -10.39 -2.52
N VAL A 597 63.69 -9.47 -2.65
CA VAL A 597 63.46 -8.03 -2.78
C VAL A 597 64.10 -7.57 -4.07
N GLY A 598 63.30 -7.52 -5.13
CA GLY A 598 63.66 -6.99 -6.45
C GLY A 598 63.25 -5.53 -6.57
N ILE A 599 64.22 -4.62 -6.73
CA ILE A 599 63.96 -3.20 -6.98
C ILE A 599 64.87 -2.76 -8.13
N SER A 600 64.34 -2.75 -9.35
CA SER A 600 65.13 -2.49 -10.54
C SER A 600 64.35 -1.69 -11.61
N GLY A 601 65.02 -1.14 -12.63
CA GLY A 601 64.33 -0.43 -13.72
C GLY A 601 63.55 0.85 -13.31
N ASN A 602 63.69 1.31 -12.07
CA ASN A 602 63.03 2.50 -11.54
C ASN A 602 63.90 3.75 -11.71
N LYS A 603 63.36 4.93 -11.35
CA LYS A 603 64.08 6.21 -11.34
C LYS A 603 64.52 6.65 -9.93
N LEU A 604 64.71 5.68 -9.04
CA LEU A 604 65.25 5.88 -7.70
C LEU A 604 66.74 6.18 -7.80
N THR A 605 67.24 7.16 -7.05
CA THR A 605 68.65 7.57 -7.11
C THR A 605 69.32 7.41 -5.75
N GLY A 606 70.65 7.46 -5.75
CA GLY A 606 71.46 7.49 -4.53
C GLY A 606 72.80 8.16 -4.78
N THR A 607 73.48 8.57 -3.72
CA THR A 607 74.83 9.13 -3.78
C THR A 607 75.85 8.06 -3.44
N TYR A 608 76.75 7.76 -4.36
CA TYR A 608 77.89 6.89 -4.11
C TYR A 608 79.00 7.62 -3.35
N VAL A 609 79.52 6.98 -2.30
CA VAL A 609 80.65 7.44 -1.49
C VAL A 609 81.75 6.40 -1.59
N GLU A 610 82.90 6.80 -2.15
CA GLU A 610 84.07 5.93 -2.28
C GLU A 610 84.60 5.46 -0.93
N ALA A 611 85.15 4.24 -0.89
CA ALA A 611 85.83 3.72 0.28
C ALA A 611 87.03 4.61 0.65
N THR A 612 87.20 4.89 1.95
CA THR A 612 88.39 5.59 2.45
C THR A 612 89.39 4.59 3.00
N ALA A 613 90.59 4.57 2.44
CA ALA A 613 91.67 3.70 2.90
C ALA A 613 91.96 3.90 4.40
N GLY A 614 92.10 2.79 5.13
CA GLY A 614 92.59 2.81 6.51
C GLY A 614 94.07 3.19 6.57
N SER A 615 94.49 3.77 7.70
CA SER A 615 95.90 3.98 8.03
C SER A 615 96.23 3.37 9.40
N THR A 616 97.46 3.53 9.88
CA THR A 616 97.81 3.14 11.26
C THR A 616 97.07 3.94 12.33
N THR A 617 96.43 5.05 11.97
CA THR A 617 95.72 5.96 12.89
C THR A 617 94.26 6.23 12.51
N THR A 618 93.78 5.72 11.37
CA THR A 618 92.40 5.89 10.90
C THR A 618 91.82 4.55 10.45
N ALA A 619 90.59 4.26 10.85
CA ALA A 619 89.90 3.07 10.41
C ALA A 619 89.60 3.15 8.90
N PHE A 620 89.61 1.99 8.24
CA PHE A 620 89.04 1.86 6.89
C PHE A 620 87.55 2.19 6.93
N VAL A 621 87.06 2.94 5.95
CA VAL A 621 85.64 3.19 5.73
C VAL A 621 85.24 2.53 4.43
N GLU A 622 84.29 1.62 4.49
CA GLU A 622 83.73 0.93 3.33
C GLU A 622 82.99 1.89 2.39
N ALA A 623 83.01 1.58 1.09
CA ALA A 623 82.21 2.28 0.10
C ALA A 623 80.73 2.20 0.48
N GLN A 624 79.99 3.27 0.24
CA GLN A 624 78.61 3.42 0.69
C GLN A 624 77.74 4.00 -0.40
N ILE A 625 76.47 3.65 -0.34
CA ILE A 625 75.41 4.25 -1.13
C ILE A 625 74.45 4.93 -0.16
N LYS A 626 74.26 6.23 -0.36
CA LYS A 626 73.30 7.03 0.41
C LYS A 626 72.02 7.16 -0.40
N SER A 627 70.95 6.52 0.07
CA SER A 627 69.64 6.58 -0.58
C SER A 627 68.55 6.54 0.48
N ASP A 628 67.82 7.65 0.61
CA ASP A 628 66.69 7.76 1.54
C ASP A 628 65.62 6.70 1.27
N ASP A 629 65.40 6.37 0.00
CA ASP A 629 64.44 5.37 -0.44
C ASP A 629 64.82 3.96 0.01
N LEU A 630 66.08 3.53 -0.22
CA LEU A 630 66.56 2.21 0.20
C LEU A 630 66.66 2.07 1.72
N LEU A 631 66.92 3.17 2.44
CA LEU A 631 66.93 3.15 3.92
C LEU A 631 65.57 2.81 4.51
N THR A 632 64.48 3.03 3.78
CA THR A 632 63.15 2.67 4.26
C THR A 632 62.96 1.16 4.44
N LEU A 633 63.83 0.32 3.86
CA LEU A 633 63.88 -1.14 4.06
C LEU A 633 64.58 -1.57 5.36
N MET A 634 65.32 -0.68 6.04
CA MET A 634 66.10 -1.01 7.24
C MET A 634 65.29 -1.72 8.35
N PRO A 635 64.04 -1.32 8.66
CA PRO A 635 63.23 -2.02 9.66
C PRO A 635 63.05 -3.51 9.33
N MET A 636 62.82 -3.83 8.05
CA MET A 636 62.67 -5.21 7.56
C MET A 636 64.01 -5.97 7.61
N VAL A 637 65.10 -5.34 7.15
CA VAL A 637 66.45 -5.94 7.17
C VAL A 637 66.90 -6.27 8.59
N ASP A 638 66.64 -5.35 9.54
CA ASP A 638 66.97 -5.57 10.96
C ASP A 638 66.18 -6.74 11.56
N LEU A 639 64.90 -6.87 11.22
CA LEU A 639 64.08 -8.01 11.61
C LEU A 639 64.62 -9.31 11.01
N ALA A 640 64.99 -9.32 9.72
CA ALA A 640 65.51 -10.50 9.05
C ALA A 640 66.84 -10.98 9.69
N ILE A 641 67.77 -10.05 9.97
CA ILE A 641 69.01 -10.35 10.70
C ILE A 641 68.72 -10.88 12.10
N ALA A 642 67.83 -10.23 12.86
CA ALA A 642 67.47 -10.65 14.20
C ALA A 642 66.85 -12.05 14.21
N SER A 643 66.02 -12.38 13.21
CA SER A 643 65.36 -13.69 13.09
C SER A 643 66.38 -14.84 13.11
N ARG A 644 67.50 -14.70 12.40
CA ARG A 644 68.55 -15.73 12.36
C ARG A 644 69.26 -15.95 13.71
N ALA A 645 69.27 -14.94 14.57
CA ALA A 645 69.87 -15.03 15.90
C ALA A 645 68.90 -15.61 16.95
N ASP A 646 67.59 -15.55 16.68
CA ASP A 646 66.54 -15.99 17.60
C ASP A 646 65.40 -16.66 16.84
N ALA A 647 65.38 -17.99 16.85
CA ALA A 647 64.35 -18.79 16.18
C ALA A 647 62.91 -18.50 16.67
N SER A 648 62.72 -17.79 17.79
CA SER A 648 61.40 -17.39 18.29
C SER A 648 60.78 -16.22 17.52
N ILE A 649 61.59 -15.45 16.78
CA ILE A 649 61.14 -14.36 15.89
C ILE A 649 61.28 -14.72 14.40
N GLY A 650 61.71 -15.93 14.06
CA GLY A 650 61.71 -16.53 12.72
C GLY A 650 63.06 -17.12 12.31
N ASN A 651 63.16 -17.68 11.11
CA ASN A 651 64.42 -18.03 10.44
C ASN A 651 64.25 -17.83 8.94
N VAL A 652 64.41 -16.59 8.49
CA VAL A 652 64.21 -16.19 7.08
C VAL A 652 65.51 -15.72 6.45
N THR A 653 65.57 -15.92 5.13
CA THR A 653 66.62 -15.36 4.28
C THR A 653 65.97 -14.47 3.23
N TYR A 654 66.49 -13.26 3.06
CA TYR A 654 66.10 -12.36 1.98
C TYR A 654 67.25 -12.20 1.01
N THR A 655 66.99 -12.40 -0.28
CA THR A 655 67.91 -12.01 -1.35
C THR A 655 67.53 -10.62 -1.85
N PHE A 656 68.51 -9.72 -1.93
CA PHE A 656 68.29 -8.35 -2.41
C PHE A 656 68.86 -8.17 -3.81
N GLU A 657 68.00 -7.90 -4.78
CA GLU A 657 68.37 -7.56 -6.16
C GLU A 657 67.96 -6.11 -6.41
N VAL A 658 68.89 -5.17 -6.24
CA VAL A 658 68.57 -3.74 -6.21
C VAL A 658 69.44 -2.96 -7.19
N ASN A 659 68.80 -2.21 -8.08
CA ASN A 659 69.41 -1.29 -9.04
C ASN A 659 68.91 0.14 -8.80
N LEU A 660 69.83 1.11 -8.86
CA LEU A 660 69.50 2.54 -8.81
C LEU A 660 69.75 3.17 -10.19
N PHE A 661 69.04 4.27 -10.44
CA PHE A 661 69.20 5.07 -11.65
C PHE A 661 70.42 5.96 -11.55
N ASP A 662 71.33 5.82 -12.51
CA ASP A 662 72.49 6.70 -12.65
C ASP A 662 72.09 8.00 -13.35
N VAL A 663 72.36 9.11 -12.67
CA VAL A 663 72.09 10.47 -13.16
C VAL A 663 73.25 11.05 -13.99
N ASP A 664 74.39 10.36 -14.07
CA ASP A 664 75.52 10.78 -14.92
C ASP A 664 75.09 10.78 -16.40
N PRO A 665 75.22 11.92 -17.12
CA PRO A 665 74.91 11.99 -18.53
C PRO A 665 75.65 10.97 -19.43
N ALA A 666 76.80 10.44 -18.99
CA ALA A 666 77.60 9.48 -19.75
C ALA A 666 77.10 8.02 -19.63
N THR A 667 76.39 7.69 -18.54
CA THR A 667 75.94 6.33 -18.19
C THR A 667 74.46 6.28 -17.78
N ALA A 668 73.70 7.31 -18.15
CA ALA A 668 72.28 7.46 -17.82
C ALA A 668 71.47 6.18 -18.07
N GLY A 669 70.93 5.61 -17.00
CA GLY A 669 70.23 4.33 -17.01
C GLY A 669 70.27 3.63 -15.65
N ALA A 670 69.52 2.53 -15.50
CA ALA A 670 69.63 1.68 -14.32
C ALA A 670 71.03 1.02 -14.30
N GLN A 671 71.73 1.14 -13.18
CA GLN A 671 73.03 0.50 -12.97
C GLN A 671 72.89 -0.58 -11.89
N ASP A 672 73.55 -1.70 -12.12
CA ASP A 672 73.69 -2.75 -11.12
C ASP A 672 74.65 -2.26 -10.03
N LEU A 673 74.17 -2.20 -8.79
CA LEU A 673 74.95 -1.72 -7.66
C LEU A 673 76.19 -2.59 -7.42
N ASP A 674 76.13 -3.90 -7.69
CA ASP A 674 77.26 -4.82 -7.54
C ASP A 674 78.39 -4.49 -8.53
N THR A 675 78.06 -3.86 -9.66
CA THR A 675 79.04 -3.44 -10.67
C THR A 675 79.62 -2.05 -10.42
N MET A 676 78.88 -1.17 -9.73
CA MET A 676 79.35 0.18 -9.37
C MET A 676 80.34 0.16 -8.21
N ILE A 677 80.31 -0.90 -7.39
CA ILE A 677 81.23 -1.06 -6.29
C ILE A 677 82.55 -1.65 -6.82
N PRO A 678 83.70 -0.95 -6.70
CA PRO A 678 84.95 -1.42 -7.25
C PRO A 678 85.42 -2.70 -6.53
N ASN A 679 85.75 -3.71 -7.33
CA ASN A 679 86.27 -5.01 -6.89
C ASN A 679 87.75 -5.00 -6.46
N THR A 680 88.39 -3.83 -6.40
CA THR A 680 89.82 -3.69 -6.05
C THR A 680 89.99 -3.22 -4.61
N PRO A 681 90.86 -3.87 -3.81
CA PRO A 681 91.16 -3.43 -2.45
C PRO A 681 91.66 -1.98 -2.41
N VAL A 682 91.01 -1.13 -1.64
CA VAL A 682 91.40 0.27 -1.47
C VAL A 682 92.47 0.38 -0.38
N GLY A 683 93.74 0.20 -0.76
CA GLY A 683 94.91 0.38 0.12
C GLY A 683 95.98 -0.72 0.03
N SER A 684 97.05 -0.58 0.82
CA SER A 684 98.22 -1.48 0.84
C SER A 684 98.19 -2.59 1.92
N ALA A 685 97.08 -2.72 2.65
CA ALA A 685 96.88 -3.74 3.69
C ALA A 685 95.94 -4.87 3.20
N PRO A 686 96.03 -6.10 3.76
CA PRO A 686 95.17 -7.23 3.39
C PRO A 686 93.77 -7.06 3.99
N PHE A 687 92.98 -6.14 3.45
CA PHE A 687 91.55 -6.01 3.73
C PHE A 687 90.78 -6.28 2.43
N VAL A 688 89.74 -7.12 2.50
CA VAL A 688 88.81 -7.38 1.40
C VAL A 688 87.55 -6.58 1.71
N SER A 689 87.15 -5.69 0.80
CA SER A 689 85.90 -4.94 0.96
C SER A 689 84.73 -5.91 0.91
N GLN A 690 83.83 -5.86 1.88
CA GLN A 690 82.55 -6.58 1.85
C GLN A 690 81.68 -6.10 0.68
N ALA A 691 81.92 -4.88 0.21
CA ALA A 691 81.37 -4.29 -0.99
C ALA A 691 81.62 -5.16 -2.26
N SER A 692 82.67 -6.00 -2.32
CA SER A 692 82.90 -6.88 -3.47
C SER A 692 82.00 -8.12 -3.51
N ASP A 693 81.32 -8.44 -2.39
CA ASP A 693 80.44 -9.60 -2.27
C ASP A 693 78.97 -9.27 -2.65
N GLY A 694 78.73 -8.01 -3.07
CA GLY A 694 77.45 -7.52 -3.55
C GLY A 694 76.45 -7.18 -2.46
N ILE A 695 75.28 -6.68 -2.86
CA ILE A 695 74.21 -6.23 -1.97
C ILE A 695 73.24 -7.37 -1.60
N GLY A 696 73.36 -8.54 -2.24
CA GLY A 696 72.40 -9.65 -2.17
C GLY A 696 72.17 -10.34 -0.84
N LEU A 697 72.97 -10.06 0.21
CA LEU A 697 72.76 -10.59 1.56
C LEU A 697 72.34 -9.47 2.52
N ASP A 698 71.40 -9.73 3.42
CA ASP A 698 70.80 -8.71 4.30
C ASP A 698 71.82 -8.02 5.23
N THR A 699 72.88 -8.71 5.66
CA THR A 699 73.96 -8.08 6.46
C THR A 699 74.88 -7.19 5.62
N LEU A 700 75.05 -7.51 4.33
CA LEU A 700 75.85 -6.70 3.40
C LEU A 700 75.06 -5.44 2.99
N PHE A 701 73.77 -5.59 2.69
CA PHE A 701 72.85 -4.48 2.41
C PHE A 701 72.95 -3.39 3.49
N LYS A 702 72.88 -3.76 4.77
CA LYS A 702 72.98 -2.83 5.91
C LYS A 702 74.33 -2.12 6.02
N LEU A 703 75.42 -2.76 5.60
CA LEU A 703 76.76 -2.18 5.68
C LEU A 703 77.00 -1.13 4.59
N LEU A 704 76.39 -1.36 3.42
CA LEU A 704 76.58 -0.57 2.20
C LEU A 704 75.60 0.60 2.10
N VAL A 705 74.37 0.48 2.61
CA VAL A 705 73.37 1.56 2.58
C VAL A 705 73.46 2.42 3.84
N LYS A 706 73.62 3.75 3.71
CA LYS A 706 73.70 4.68 4.86
C LYS A 706 72.76 5.89 4.76
N PRO A 707 72.34 6.46 5.91
CA PRO A 707 71.69 7.77 5.96
C PRO A 707 72.54 8.83 5.24
N GLU A 708 71.85 9.75 4.55
CA GLU A 708 72.48 10.92 3.94
C GLU A 708 73.30 11.75 4.92
#